data_AF-A0A554GS50-F1
#
_entry.id   AF-A0A554GS50-F1
#
_cell.length_a   1.000
_cell.length_b   1.000
_cell.length_c   1.000
_cell.angle_alpha   90.00
_cell.angle_beta   90.00
_cell.angle_gamma   90.00
#
_symmetry.space_group_name_H-M   'P 1'
#
loop_
_entity.id
_entity.type
_entity.pdbx_description
1 polymer ?
#
loop_
_entity_poly.entity_id
_entity_poly.type
_entity_poly.pdbx_seq_one_letter_code
_entity_poly.pdbx_strand_id
1 'polypeptide(L)'
;MKRLAWPFVLLTAFSTAALGSTNPKGSPPNLIQSANRAAVFTPVDDRGQPIEILPVGDSLTVGAQGLEPNTVYELRFALDVERIPTLKEAVGFARATTDAKGVLAPHILWFQSGVVGCPERAAPPESPYRFTSFERAREALDGRTLLVTAQAVAADKSGEIPPMKLPVGEPVAAFNLPIKVGSAPRVYPSTADGCLLNAHETGRGDLYVTGSGFRGNETVEVSIVPNQRAWREGDAFADVSGDGFSSAPKKVVTDASGRFTVPAWSAAFQRRGVYDIIARRPLFNPPVGQLSASDIVSYGIDTGVVLYLLYPVGGPTMDIAGRPLNSFPYFEFADSFADTSDPVWGAVDPTYIPAGHPGGTWAAYYVVNHRSVLGWALNTNLVDVSGGIEIQQVKAGCVNGTDIVIWHPPLVKGQYDVVVDFGSTVATSPGTYSTDGNYNDTVDFLDGANQVGFQVAKDPYDLGTYPIGQDSYSVDDYFPTMGGASNVDLRAVVRYPAVAPGVGTAVAAGTFPLFVIQHGNHRICYNSQNHAACTNRVPNHQGYMRLLDTLASNGIIAVSIDAYDLSGPVPQWIPERGQLILKHLEQWSHLNNAATYPSYPNFFSGRFNGKVDMSKISVSGHSRGGEASVSAYMQNTAFNIVSVSSIAPVDGQLYTLPAGVPYFVILPAADGDVTTLSGAKIYDRALGTKSSIDVYGASHNLFNTVWAADGDDSPSTRNDYITAPNQQRIGESYLSAFARIYLKNETVYADMMRGQLTFPSTAGFKIYATHHENSHTRLNSGSATGFTPAGPITLATTSNPAPHSTSVMRATWTGNTATATFTVPVAQRDTTGYEVLSFRVAQTTSASNPASGTQDFRVELATGATVKATSASLFDVIPKPYVRPGNIVLHTVLTTVRIPLHTFIMNGNGVTLTNIDTVRLRFNSPSTGDIYVDDVEFSR
;
A
#
# COMPACT_ATOMS: atom_id res chain seq x y z
N MET A 1 20.13 -4.14 -50.81
CA MET A 1 20.28 -5.35 -49.96
C MET A 1 19.58 -5.08 -48.64
N LYS A 2 18.50 -5.82 -48.39
CA LYS A 2 17.46 -5.52 -47.40
C LYS A 2 17.84 -6.12 -46.02
N ARG A 3 17.88 -5.30 -44.98
CA ARG A 3 17.71 -5.71 -43.58
C ARG A 3 16.32 -5.26 -43.15
N LEU A 4 15.47 -6.21 -42.76
CA LEU A 4 14.10 -5.98 -42.33
C LEU A 4 14.05 -5.61 -40.84
N ALA A 5 13.29 -4.57 -40.55
CA ALA A 5 12.94 -4.07 -39.24
C ALA A 5 11.90 -4.98 -38.55
N TRP A 6 12.01 -5.12 -37.23
CA TRP A 6 10.98 -5.62 -36.33
C TRP A 6 10.61 -4.48 -35.38
N PRO A 7 9.33 -4.07 -35.27
CA PRO A 7 8.89 -3.20 -34.19
C PRO A 7 8.39 -4.01 -32.99
N PHE A 8 8.79 -3.54 -31.81
CA PHE A 8 8.28 -3.90 -30.48
C PHE A 8 6.79 -3.51 -30.34
N VAL A 9 6.01 -4.36 -29.65
CA VAL A 9 4.65 -4.04 -29.16
C VAL A 9 4.62 -4.21 -27.64
N LEU A 10 4.09 -3.18 -26.97
CA LEU A 10 3.86 -3.08 -25.52
C LEU A 10 2.96 -4.21 -24.98
N LEU A 11 3.38 -4.84 -23.88
CA LEU A 11 2.51 -5.60 -22.98
C LEU A 11 1.69 -4.64 -22.10
N THR A 12 0.37 -4.76 -22.15
CA THR A 12 -0.56 -4.24 -21.15
C THR A 12 -1.22 -5.44 -20.47
N ALA A 13 -1.12 -5.50 -19.14
CA ALA A 13 -1.74 -6.55 -18.32
C ALA A 13 -3.13 -6.10 -17.86
N PHE A 14 -4.09 -7.03 -17.95
CA PHE A 14 -5.47 -6.98 -17.46
C PHE A 14 -6.39 -5.89 -18.04
N SER A 15 -6.77 -6.04 -19.31
CA SER A 15 -8.13 -5.68 -19.75
C SER A 15 -8.60 -6.62 -20.87
N THR A 16 -9.78 -7.24 -20.65
CA THR A 16 -10.65 -7.87 -21.67
C THR A 16 -9.99 -8.89 -22.60
N ALA A 17 -9.92 -10.16 -22.18
CA ALA A 17 -9.74 -11.27 -23.12
C ALA A 17 -11.08 -11.61 -23.79
N ALA A 18 -11.29 -11.10 -25.00
CA ALA A 18 -12.30 -11.59 -25.93
C ALA A 18 -11.81 -12.92 -26.54
N LEU A 19 -12.56 -13.99 -26.30
CA LEU A 19 -12.32 -15.32 -26.86
C LEU A 19 -12.54 -15.33 -28.38
N GLY A 20 -11.45 -15.49 -29.13
CA GLY A 20 -11.47 -16.09 -30.46
C GLY A 20 -10.71 -17.42 -30.40
N SER A 21 -11.42 -18.53 -30.27
CA SER A 21 -10.86 -19.87 -30.41
C SER A 21 -11.79 -20.74 -31.25
N THR A 22 -11.20 -21.30 -32.31
CA THR A 22 -11.79 -22.29 -33.20
C THR A 22 -12.06 -23.61 -32.48
N ASN A 23 -13.29 -24.10 -32.61
CA ASN A 23 -13.79 -25.42 -32.19
C ASN A 23 -12.79 -26.58 -32.36
N PRO A 24 -12.71 -27.47 -31.36
CA PRO A 24 -12.95 -28.87 -31.64
C PRO A 24 -13.92 -29.53 -30.62
N LYS A 25 -15.07 -29.95 -31.16
CA LYS A 25 -16.00 -31.01 -30.71
C LYS A 25 -15.80 -31.61 -29.30
N GLY A 26 -16.69 -31.23 -28.39
CA GLY A 26 -17.15 -32.00 -27.22
C GLY A 26 -18.45 -31.38 -26.73
N SER A 27 -19.54 -32.17 -26.64
CA SER A 27 -20.90 -31.68 -26.38
C SER A 27 -21.04 -30.98 -25.01
N PRO A 28 -21.90 -29.94 -24.87
CA PRO A 28 -22.05 -29.18 -23.63
C PRO A 28 -22.79 -29.97 -22.52
N PRO A 29 -22.55 -29.67 -21.24
CA PRO A 29 -23.38 -30.15 -20.13
C PRO A 29 -24.78 -29.52 -20.20
N ASN A 30 -25.79 -30.26 -19.72
CA ASN A 30 -27.20 -29.84 -19.73
C ASN A 30 -27.39 -28.54 -18.92
N LEU A 31 -27.44 -27.42 -19.63
CA LEU A 31 -27.86 -26.11 -19.16
C LEU A 31 -29.40 -26.07 -19.15
N ILE A 32 -30.01 -25.77 -18.02
CA ILE A 32 -31.42 -25.34 -18.00
C ILE A 32 -31.45 -23.95 -18.66
N GLN A 33 -31.96 -23.88 -19.89
CA GLN A 33 -31.98 -22.68 -20.72
C GLN A 33 -33.20 -21.79 -20.40
N SER A 34 -32.95 -20.54 -20.02
CA SER A 34 -33.93 -19.44 -20.18
C SER A 34 -33.34 -18.36 -21.09
N ALA A 35 -34.20 -17.77 -21.93
CA ALA A 35 -33.80 -16.90 -23.03
C ALA A 35 -33.63 -15.44 -22.57
N ASN A 36 -32.44 -15.08 -22.07
CA ASN A 36 -31.81 -13.75 -22.15
C ASN A 36 -30.50 -13.77 -21.34
N ARG A 37 -29.35 -13.47 -21.98
CA ARG A 37 -27.97 -13.43 -21.40
C ARG A 37 -27.75 -14.37 -20.20
N ALA A 38 -27.46 -15.64 -20.47
CA ALA A 38 -27.13 -16.58 -19.40
C ALA A 38 -25.85 -16.12 -18.69
N ALA A 39 -25.91 -15.98 -17.36
CA ALA A 39 -24.73 -15.71 -16.57
C ALA A 39 -23.77 -16.90 -16.64
N VAL A 40 -22.47 -16.61 -16.72
CA VAL A 40 -21.41 -17.61 -16.85
C VAL A 40 -20.59 -17.60 -15.57
N PHE A 41 -20.62 -18.73 -14.84
CA PHE A 41 -19.76 -18.94 -13.68
C PHE A 41 -18.34 -19.30 -14.10
N THR A 42 -17.37 -18.92 -13.28
CA THR A 42 -15.95 -19.27 -13.42
C THR A 42 -15.48 -19.88 -12.10
N PRO A 43 -15.70 -21.19 -11.88
CA PRO A 43 -15.12 -21.90 -10.75
C PRO A 43 -13.62 -22.08 -10.98
N VAL A 44 -12.81 -21.76 -9.97
CA VAL A 44 -11.36 -21.94 -10.01
C VAL A 44 -10.86 -22.68 -8.76
N ASP A 45 -9.74 -23.38 -8.91
CA ASP A 45 -9.04 -24.05 -7.82
C ASP A 45 -8.21 -23.08 -6.96
N ASP A 46 -7.52 -23.66 -5.97
CA ASP A 46 -6.54 -23.01 -5.10
C ASP A 46 -5.39 -22.32 -5.86
N ARG A 47 -5.20 -22.54 -7.16
CA ARG A 47 -4.17 -21.89 -7.99
C ARG A 47 -4.75 -20.82 -8.92
N GLY A 48 -6.04 -20.50 -8.76
CA GLY A 48 -6.77 -19.60 -9.65
C GLY A 48 -6.98 -20.15 -11.06
N GLN A 49 -6.84 -21.46 -11.26
CA GLN A 49 -7.07 -22.09 -12.57
C GLN A 49 -8.52 -22.57 -12.70
N PRO A 50 -9.18 -22.37 -13.86
CA PRO A 50 -10.52 -22.88 -14.09
C PRO A 50 -10.63 -24.39 -13.89
N ILE A 51 -11.71 -24.83 -13.24
CA ILE A 51 -11.96 -26.24 -12.95
C ILE A 51 -13.30 -26.73 -13.50
N GLU A 52 -13.31 -28.00 -13.94
CA GLU A 52 -14.53 -28.74 -14.27
C GLU A 52 -14.85 -29.82 -13.23
N ILE A 53 -13.92 -30.07 -12.30
CA ILE A 53 -14.01 -31.03 -11.21
C ILE A 53 -13.37 -30.37 -9.99
N LEU A 54 -14.00 -30.44 -8.82
CA LEU A 54 -13.41 -30.02 -7.55
C LEU A 54 -12.63 -31.20 -6.94
N PRO A 55 -11.29 -31.12 -6.81
CA PRO A 55 -10.55 -32.12 -6.08
C PRO A 55 -10.87 -32.05 -4.59
N VAL A 56 -11.16 -33.20 -3.95
CA VAL A 56 -11.47 -33.22 -2.52
C VAL A 56 -10.31 -32.63 -1.70
N GLY A 57 -10.65 -31.59 -0.94
CA GLY A 57 -9.75 -30.88 -0.05
C GLY A 57 -9.29 -29.54 -0.61
N ASP A 58 -9.45 -29.26 -1.90
CA ASP A 58 -9.18 -27.93 -2.46
C ASP A 58 -10.31 -26.97 -2.06
N SER A 59 -10.02 -25.67 -1.98
CA SER A 59 -11.05 -24.66 -1.83
C SER A 59 -11.72 -24.35 -3.17
N LEU A 60 -13.03 -24.06 -3.12
CA LEU A 60 -13.80 -23.66 -4.28
C LEU A 60 -13.91 -22.14 -4.32
N THR A 61 -13.33 -21.52 -5.36
CA THR A 61 -13.49 -20.09 -5.65
C THR A 61 -14.43 -19.91 -6.83
N VAL A 62 -15.38 -18.98 -6.75
CA VAL A 62 -16.38 -18.76 -7.82
C VAL A 62 -16.53 -17.29 -8.13
N GLY A 63 -16.34 -16.92 -9.40
CA GLY A 63 -16.80 -15.66 -9.97
C GLY A 63 -17.93 -15.87 -10.97
N ALA A 64 -18.54 -14.79 -11.44
CA ALA A 64 -19.58 -14.84 -12.47
C ALA A 64 -19.58 -13.61 -13.36
N GLN A 65 -20.08 -13.74 -14.59
CA GLN A 65 -20.28 -12.63 -15.53
C GLN A 65 -21.66 -12.71 -16.18
N GLY A 66 -22.20 -11.58 -16.62
CA GLY A 66 -23.50 -11.52 -17.29
C GLY A 66 -24.70 -11.53 -16.35
N LEU A 67 -24.47 -11.25 -15.06
CA LEU A 67 -25.51 -10.99 -14.07
C LEU A 67 -26.05 -9.56 -14.21
N GLU A 68 -27.11 -9.23 -13.45
CA GLU A 68 -27.59 -7.86 -13.40
C GLU A 68 -26.55 -6.95 -12.73
N PRO A 69 -26.24 -5.76 -13.29
CA PRO A 69 -25.29 -4.82 -12.68
C PRO A 69 -25.72 -4.32 -11.30
N ASN A 70 -24.76 -4.02 -10.43
CA ASN A 70 -24.96 -3.40 -9.10
C ASN A 70 -26.03 -4.12 -8.27
N THR A 71 -26.04 -5.45 -8.30
CA THR A 71 -27.06 -6.29 -7.66
C THR A 71 -26.39 -7.25 -6.70
N VAL A 72 -26.93 -7.35 -5.47
CA VAL A 72 -26.50 -8.32 -4.48
C VAL A 72 -27.02 -9.70 -4.88
N TYR A 73 -26.14 -10.68 -4.99
CA TYR A 73 -26.49 -12.07 -5.24
C TYR A 73 -26.19 -12.94 -4.04
N GLU A 74 -27.15 -13.79 -3.66
CA GLU A 74 -26.92 -14.91 -2.75
C GLU A 74 -26.47 -16.12 -3.56
N LEU A 75 -25.24 -16.55 -3.32
CA LEU A 75 -24.69 -17.78 -3.86
C LEU A 75 -24.95 -18.90 -2.88
N ARG A 76 -25.69 -19.94 -3.28
CA ARG A 76 -25.94 -21.13 -2.45
C ARG A 76 -25.33 -22.35 -3.08
N PHE A 77 -24.83 -23.26 -2.26
CA PHE A 77 -24.35 -24.55 -2.73
C PHE A 77 -24.78 -25.73 -1.86
N ALA A 78 -25.02 -26.87 -2.50
CA ALA A 78 -25.46 -28.11 -1.86
C ALA A 78 -25.04 -29.35 -2.68
N LEU A 79 -25.06 -30.53 -2.04
CA LEU A 79 -24.59 -31.78 -2.63
C LEU A 79 -25.74 -32.67 -3.06
N ASP A 80 -25.66 -33.23 -4.27
CA ASP A 80 -26.57 -34.24 -4.82
C ASP A 80 -28.05 -33.83 -4.80
N VAL A 81 -28.32 -32.53 -5.03
CA VAL A 81 -29.67 -31.96 -5.11
C VAL A 81 -29.91 -31.30 -6.46
N GLU A 82 -31.19 -31.21 -6.86
CA GLU A 82 -31.60 -30.52 -8.08
C GLU A 82 -31.85 -29.01 -7.88
N ARG A 83 -32.16 -28.58 -6.65
CA ARG A 83 -32.49 -27.18 -6.31
C ARG A 83 -32.15 -26.85 -4.86
N ILE A 84 -31.91 -25.56 -4.58
CA ILE A 84 -31.59 -25.03 -3.24
C ILE A 84 -32.54 -23.87 -2.90
N PRO A 85 -33.80 -24.16 -2.55
CA PRO A 85 -34.83 -23.12 -2.39
C PRO A 85 -34.64 -22.27 -1.13
N THR A 86 -34.02 -22.82 -0.09
CA THR A 86 -33.73 -22.11 1.16
C THR A 86 -32.33 -22.42 1.66
N LEU A 87 -31.86 -21.66 2.66
CA LEU A 87 -30.60 -21.94 3.35
C LEU A 87 -30.66 -23.20 4.23
N LYS A 88 -31.82 -23.83 4.42
CA LYS A 88 -31.96 -25.07 5.20
C LYS A 88 -31.33 -26.26 4.50
N GLU A 89 -31.39 -26.29 3.16
CA GLU A 89 -30.82 -27.36 2.34
C GLU A 89 -29.35 -27.11 1.94
N ALA A 90 -28.85 -25.90 2.19
CA ALA A 90 -27.52 -25.49 1.77
C ALA A 90 -26.42 -26.14 2.65
N VAL A 91 -25.31 -26.50 2.01
CA VAL A 91 -24.03 -26.77 2.70
C VAL A 91 -23.41 -25.44 3.15
N GLY A 92 -23.53 -24.41 2.31
CA GLY A 92 -23.05 -23.08 2.57
C GLY A 92 -23.66 -22.05 1.63
N PHE A 93 -23.40 -20.78 1.94
CA PHE A 93 -23.80 -19.66 1.11
C PHE A 93 -22.85 -18.48 1.30
N ALA A 94 -22.93 -17.55 0.36
CA ALA A 94 -22.31 -16.23 0.41
C ALA A 94 -23.26 -15.18 -0.19
N ARG A 95 -23.06 -13.90 0.15
CA ARG A 95 -23.63 -12.76 -0.57
C ARG A 95 -22.50 -11.88 -1.09
N ALA A 96 -22.63 -11.51 -2.36
CA ALA A 96 -21.64 -10.76 -3.13
C ALA A 96 -22.34 -9.81 -4.12
N THR A 97 -21.91 -8.56 -4.22
CA THR A 97 -22.46 -7.58 -5.17
C THR A 97 -21.72 -7.58 -6.50
N THR A 98 -22.46 -7.49 -7.61
CA THR A 98 -21.89 -7.33 -8.95
C THR A 98 -21.46 -5.88 -9.23
N ASP A 99 -20.43 -5.72 -10.06
CA ASP A 99 -20.00 -4.40 -10.53
C ASP A 99 -21.01 -3.76 -11.51
N ALA A 100 -20.71 -2.55 -11.98
CA ALA A 100 -21.51 -1.82 -12.96
C ALA A 100 -21.63 -2.51 -14.34
N LYS A 101 -20.91 -3.62 -14.57
CA LYS A 101 -20.96 -4.44 -15.79
C LYS A 101 -21.64 -5.79 -15.56
N GLY A 102 -22.13 -6.08 -14.35
CA GLY A 102 -22.74 -7.37 -14.02
C GLY A 102 -21.71 -8.48 -13.81
N VAL A 103 -20.50 -8.12 -13.37
CA VAL A 103 -19.42 -9.06 -13.03
C VAL A 103 -19.36 -9.23 -11.52
N LEU A 104 -19.35 -10.49 -11.08
CA LEU A 104 -19.10 -10.89 -9.71
C LEU A 104 -17.63 -11.29 -9.57
N ALA A 105 -16.89 -10.59 -8.71
CA ALA A 105 -15.49 -10.90 -8.44
C ALA A 105 -15.35 -12.32 -7.85
N PRO A 106 -14.36 -13.11 -8.30
CA PRO A 106 -14.10 -14.43 -7.72
C PRO A 106 -13.78 -14.34 -6.23
N HIS A 107 -14.45 -15.16 -5.42
CA HIS A 107 -14.19 -15.30 -3.97
C HIS A 107 -14.41 -16.75 -3.55
N ILE A 108 -13.85 -17.15 -2.41
CA ILE A 108 -13.95 -18.54 -1.92
C ILE A 108 -15.36 -18.77 -1.38
N LEU A 109 -16.05 -19.75 -1.96
CA LEU A 109 -17.35 -20.21 -1.48
C LEU A 109 -17.26 -21.35 -0.47
N TRP A 110 -16.25 -22.22 -0.60
CA TRP A 110 -16.12 -23.39 0.27
C TRP A 110 -14.65 -23.76 0.49
N PHE A 111 -14.17 -23.50 1.71
CA PHE A 111 -12.78 -23.80 2.08
C PHE A 111 -12.52 -25.29 2.15
N GLN A 112 -11.46 -25.72 1.45
CA GLN A 112 -10.86 -27.04 1.56
C GLN A 112 -11.85 -28.21 1.51
N SER A 113 -12.92 -28.06 0.72
CA SER A 113 -14.03 -29.01 0.66
C SER A 113 -14.55 -29.45 2.04
N GLY A 114 -14.59 -28.52 3.00
CA GLY A 114 -15.08 -28.75 4.36
C GLY A 114 -14.08 -29.34 5.35
N VAL A 115 -12.80 -29.49 5.01
CA VAL A 115 -11.78 -29.98 5.95
C VAL A 115 -11.41 -28.87 6.94
N VAL A 116 -11.69 -29.10 8.22
CA VAL A 116 -11.46 -28.14 9.31
C VAL A 116 -10.25 -28.48 10.18
N GLY A 117 -9.78 -29.73 10.13
CA GLY A 117 -8.62 -30.17 10.90
C GLY A 117 -8.87 -30.25 12.41
N CYS A 118 -7.82 -29.92 13.18
CA CYS A 118 -7.81 -29.94 14.64
C CYS A 118 -7.56 -28.53 15.17
N PRO A 119 -8.57 -27.63 15.14
CA PRO A 119 -8.37 -26.26 15.56
C PRO A 119 -7.93 -26.17 17.03
N GLU A 120 -7.03 -25.23 17.34
CA GLU A 120 -6.60 -24.97 18.72
C GLU A 120 -7.67 -24.24 19.54
N ARG A 121 -8.59 -23.55 18.85
CA ARG A 121 -9.75 -22.86 19.42
C ARG A 121 -10.95 -23.78 19.48
N ALA A 122 -12.06 -23.30 20.06
CA ALA A 122 -13.32 -24.03 20.10
C ALA A 122 -13.67 -24.58 18.72
N ALA A 123 -13.95 -25.89 18.66
CA ALA A 123 -14.31 -26.54 17.41
C ALA A 123 -15.55 -25.87 16.82
N PRO A 124 -15.59 -25.65 15.49
CA PRO A 124 -16.80 -25.16 14.85
C PRO A 124 -17.95 -26.13 15.13
N PRO A 125 -19.21 -25.66 15.14
CA PRO A 125 -20.36 -26.55 15.35
C PRO A 125 -20.34 -27.76 14.41
N GLU A 126 -20.83 -28.90 14.90
CA GLU A 126 -20.94 -30.10 14.07
C GLU A 126 -21.77 -29.82 12.82
N SER A 127 -21.26 -30.30 11.68
CA SER A 127 -21.93 -30.22 10.38
C SER A 127 -21.61 -31.50 9.59
N PRO A 128 -22.56 -32.07 8.84
CA PRO A 128 -22.34 -33.29 8.06
C PRO A 128 -21.23 -33.15 7.00
N TYR A 129 -20.84 -31.91 6.66
CA TYR A 129 -19.81 -31.62 5.66
C TYR A 129 -18.65 -30.82 6.25
N ARG A 130 -18.36 -31.01 7.54
CA ARG A 130 -17.12 -30.58 8.20
C ARG A 130 -16.32 -31.80 8.62
N PHE A 131 -15.07 -31.89 8.16
CA PHE A 131 -14.24 -33.08 8.32
C PHE A 131 -12.97 -32.77 9.11
N THR A 132 -12.65 -33.64 10.07
CA THR A 132 -11.41 -33.52 10.87
C THR A 132 -10.16 -33.91 10.10
N SER A 133 -10.30 -34.59 8.95
CA SER A 133 -9.18 -35.00 8.09
C SER A 133 -9.57 -35.05 6.62
N PHE A 134 -8.57 -34.96 5.75
CA PHE A 134 -8.73 -35.11 4.31
C PHE A 134 -9.26 -36.50 3.92
N GLU A 135 -8.85 -37.56 4.62
CA GLU A 135 -9.32 -38.93 4.37
C GLU A 135 -10.83 -39.06 4.58
N ARG A 136 -11.37 -38.48 5.66
CA ARG A 136 -12.82 -38.49 5.91
C ARG A 136 -13.59 -37.68 4.88
N ALA A 137 -13.04 -36.54 4.45
CA ALA A 137 -13.64 -35.77 3.37
C ALA A 137 -13.68 -36.58 2.07
N ARG A 138 -12.61 -37.32 1.74
CA ARG A 138 -12.55 -38.18 0.55
C ARG A 138 -13.61 -39.27 0.60
N GLU A 139 -13.73 -39.97 1.71
CA GLU A 139 -14.75 -41.01 1.90
C GLU A 139 -16.19 -40.46 1.77
N ALA A 140 -16.43 -39.24 2.25
CA ALA A 140 -17.76 -38.65 2.25
C ALA A 140 -18.15 -37.98 0.93
N LEU A 141 -17.19 -37.43 0.17
CA LEU A 141 -17.44 -36.55 -0.96
C LEU A 141 -17.14 -37.16 -2.34
N ASP A 142 -16.34 -38.24 -2.43
CA ASP A 142 -15.97 -38.81 -3.73
C ASP A 142 -17.18 -39.24 -4.55
N GLY A 143 -17.22 -38.81 -5.80
CA GLY A 143 -18.31 -39.13 -6.74
C GLY A 143 -19.59 -38.32 -6.54
N ARG A 144 -19.67 -37.44 -5.53
CA ARG A 144 -20.80 -36.51 -5.36
C ARG A 144 -20.74 -35.35 -6.36
N THR A 145 -21.87 -34.66 -6.53
CA THR A 145 -21.96 -33.47 -7.37
C THR A 145 -22.41 -32.27 -6.54
N LEU A 146 -21.69 -31.17 -6.66
CA LEU A 146 -22.03 -29.89 -6.05
C LEU A 146 -22.91 -29.07 -7.00
N LEU A 147 -24.10 -28.68 -6.57
CA LEU A 147 -24.90 -27.67 -7.25
C LEU A 147 -24.57 -26.31 -6.65
N VAL A 148 -24.21 -25.33 -7.48
CA VAL A 148 -24.05 -23.92 -7.08
C VAL A 148 -25.08 -23.09 -7.83
N THR A 149 -25.72 -22.15 -7.14
CA THR A 149 -26.81 -21.31 -7.67
C THR A 149 -26.61 -19.85 -7.28
N ALA A 150 -27.04 -18.91 -8.13
CA ALA A 150 -27.12 -17.49 -7.81
C ALA A 150 -28.57 -17.01 -7.79
N GLN A 151 -28.99 -16.39 -6.68
CA GLN A 151 -30.28 -15.73 -6.55
C GLN A 151 -30.09 -14.23 -6.32
N ALA A 152 -30.85 -13.39 -7.02
CA ALA A 152 -30.85 -11.96 -6.73
C ALA A 152 -31.51 -11.70 -5.36
N VAL A 153 -30.88 -10.85 -4.55
CA VAL A 153 -31.42 -10.36 -3.27
C VAL A 153 -32.11 -9.03 -3.53
N ALA A 154 -33.30 -8.85 -2.97
CA ALA A 154 -34.02 -7.59 -3.09
C ALA A 154 -33.25 -6.45 -2.41
N ALA A 155 -33.19 -5.29 -3.06
CA ALA A 155 -32.59 -4.09 -2.49
C ALA A 155 -33.55 -3.37 -1.54
N ASP A 156 -33.04 -2.88 -0.41
CA ASP A 156 -33.76 -1.96 0.46
C ASP A 156 -33.01 -0.62 0.55
N LYS A 157 -33.60 0.43 -0.03
CA LYS A 157 -33.02 1.78 -0.02
C LYS A 157 -33.19 2.49 1.31
N SER A 158 -34.08 2.01 2.19
CA SER A 158 -34.29 2.60 3.51
C SER A 158 -33.25 2.15 4.54
N GLY A 159 -32.65 0.97 4.32
CA GLY A 159 -31.74 0.33 5.28
C GLY A 159 -32.44 -0.15 6.55
N GLU A 160 -33.77 -0.12 6.60
CA GLU A 160 -34.56 -0.50 7.78
C GLU A 160 -34.77 -2.02 7.88
N ILE A 161 -34.75 -2.73 6.74
CA ILE A 161 -34.92 -4.18 6.71
C ILE A 161 -33.58 -4.83 7.03
N PRO A 162 -33.50 -5.66 8.10
CA PRO A 162 -32.28 -6.40 8.40
C PRO A 162 -31.82 -7.21 7.18
N PRO A 163 -30.52 -7.21 6.83
CA PRO A 163 -30.05 -7.80 5.57
C PRO A 163 -30.50 -9.25 5.34
N MET A 164 -30.46 -10.08 6.38
CA MET A 164 -30.87 -11.49 6.29
C MET A 164 -32.40 -11.70 6.17
N LYS A 165 -33.20 -10.64 6.30
CA LYS A 165 -34.66 -10.67 6.08
C LYS A 165 -35.06 -10.17 4.68
N LEU A 166 -34.11 -9.70 3.88
CA LEU A 166 -34.39 -9.28 2.50
C LEU A 166 -34.89 -10.48 1.67
N PRO A 167 -35.96 -10.32 0.89
CA PRO A 167 -36.44 -11.37 -0.01
C PRO A 167 -35.35 -11.81 -0.99
N VAL A 168 -35.22 -13.13 -1.18
CA VAL A 168 -34.30 -13.74 -2.14
C VAL A 168 -35.12 -14.37 -3.25
N GLY A 169 -34.82 -14.01 -4.50
CA GLY A 169 -35.54 -14.49 -5.68
C GLY A 169 -35.26 -15.94 -6.05
N GLU A 170 -35.83 -16.39 -7.17
CA GLU A 170 -35.51 -17.69 -7.76
C GLU A 170 -34.10 -17.70 -8.38
N PRO A 171 -33.45 -18.88 -8.51
CA PRO A 171 -32.14 -18.99 -9.14
C PRO A 171 -32.16 -18.47 -10.58
N VAL A 172 -31.31 -17.48 -10.87
CA VAL A 172 -31.14 -16.93 -12.23
C VAL A 172 -30.00 -17.63 -12.99
N ALA A 173 -29.11 -18.29 -12.27
CA ALA A 173 -27.99 -19.03 -12.82
C ALA A 173 -27.62 -20.20 -11.91
N ALA A 174 -27.12 -21.29 -12.49
CA ALA A 174 -26.64 -22.45 -11.76
C ALA A 174 -25.58 -23.22 -12.56
N PHE A 175 -24.71 -23.95 -11.87
CA PHE A 175 -23.85 -24.96 -12.47
C PHE A 175 -23.64 -26.15 -11.53
N ASN A 176 -23.33 -27.30 -12.12
CA ASN A 176 -22.97 -28.52 -11.40
C ASN A 176 -21.47 -28.74 -11.49
N LEU A 177 -20.84 -29.07 -10.36
CA LEU A 177 -19.42 -29.34 -10.25
C LEU A 177 -19.20 -30.72 -9.61
N PRO A 178 -18.79 -31.74 -10.38
CA PRO A 178 -18.42 -33.03 -9.84
C PRO A 178 -17.27 -32.92 -8.83
N ILE A 179 -17.34 -33.70 -7.76
CA ILE A 179 -16.28 -33.80 -6.75
C ILE A 179 -15.58 -35.14 -6.90
N LYS A 180 -14.25 -35.13 -6.95
CA LYS A 180 -13.44 -36.36 -7.08
C LYS A 180 -12.21 -36.34 -6.19
N VAL A 181 -11.76 -37.51 -5.77
CA VAL A 181 -10.45 -37.63 -5.11
C VAL A 181 -9.33 -37.26 -6.09
N GLY A 182 -8.56 -36.24 -5.74
CA GLY A 182 -7.34 -35.87 -6.45
C GLY A 182 -6.13 -36.70 -5.99
N SER A 183 -5.19 -36.97 -6.91
CA SER A 183 -3.90 -37.61 -6.64
C SER A 183 -2.74 -36.61 -6.53
N ALA A 184 -3.03 -35.30 -6.57
CA ALA A 184 -2.01 -34.27 -6.52
C ALA A 184 -1.31 -34.21 -5.15
N PRO A 185 0.02 -33.98 -5.12
CA PRO A 185 0.72 -33.73 -3.88
C PRO A 185 0.19 -32.49 -3.18
N ARG A 186 0.18 -32.52 -1.84
CA ARG A 186 -0.28 -31.41 -1.00
C ARG A 186 0.63 -31.24 0.21
N VAL A 187 0.80 -29.99 0.63
CA VAL A 187 1.44 -29.61 1.89
C VAL A 187 0.52 -28.69 2.69
N TYR A 188 0.47 -28.84 4.01
CA TYR A 188 -0.34 -28.01 4.90
C TYR A 188 0.26 -27.89 6.31
N PRO A 189 -0.04 -26.80 7.04
CA PRO A 189 0.31 -26.64 8.46
C PRO A 189 -0.43 -27.68 9.32
N SER A 190 0.24 -28.22 10.33
CA SER A 190 -0.34 -29.30 11.13
C SER A 190 0.16 -29.34 12.57
N THR A 191 -0.52 -30.14 13.39
CA THR A 191 -0.03 -30.60 14.70
C THR A 191 1.04 -31.68 14.52
N ALA A 192 1.71 -32.07 15.61
CA ALA A 192 2.69 -33.16 15.60
C ALA A 192 2.15 -34.50 15.05
N ASP A 193 0.85 -34.76 15.24
CA ASP A 193 0.16 -35.96 14.73
C ASP A 193 -0.26 -35.83 13.25
N GLY A 194 0.05 -34.70 12.62
CA GLY A 194 -0.27 -34.40 11.22
C GLY A 194 -1.71 -33.96 10.97
N CYS A 195 -2.43 -33.51 12.00
CA CYS A 195 -3.77 -32.95 11.82
C CYS A 195 -3.69 -31.48 11.38
N LEU A 196 -4.48 -31.08 10.38
CA LEU A 196 -4.47 -29.72 9.82
C LEU A 196 -4.69 -28.63 10.87
N LEU A 197 -3.94 -27.53 10.75
CA LEU A 197 -4.10 -26.28 11.50
C LEU A 197 -4.32 -25.08 10.57
N ASN A 198 -5.54 -24.55 10.50
CA ASN A 198 -5.79 -23.30 9.76
C ASN A 198 -5.28 -22.03 10.49
N ALA A 199 -5.06 -22.15 11.80
CA ALA A 199 -4.52 -21.09 12.65
C ALA A 199 -3.71 -21.68 13.81
N HIS A 200 -2.75 -20.89 14.31
CA HIS A 200 -1.84 -21.27 15.39
C HIS A 200 -1.59 -20.09 16.33
N GLU A 201 -1.75 -20.29 17.64
CA GLU A 201 -1.40 -19.26 18.61
C GLU A 201 0.13 -19.10 18.68
N THR A 202 0.62 -17.88 18.38
CA THR A 202 2.05 -17.59 18.26
C THR A 202 2.79 -17.95 19.55
N GLY A 203 3.79 -18.84 19.47
CA GLY A 203 4.63 -19.21 20.61
C GLY A 203 4.02 -20.25 21.55
N ARG A 204 2.80 -20.75 21.30
CA ARG A 204 2.15 -21.78 22.13
C ARG A 204 2.84 -23.16 22.01
N GLY A 205 3.42 -23.44 20.86
CA GLY A 205 4.10 -24.70 20.54
C GLY A 205 4.72 -24.66 19.15
N ASP A 206 5.51 -25.67 18.82
CA ASP A 206 6.13 -25.80 17.49
C ASP A 206 5.05 -26.05 16.43
N LEU A 207 5.18 -25.39 15.28
CA LEU A 207 4.34 -25.61 14.11
C LEU A 207 4.92 -26.77 13.30
N TYR A 208 4.10 -27.77 13.00
CA TYR A 208 4.47 -28.87 12.11
C TYR A 208 3.94 -28.62 10.70
N VAL A 209 4.55 -29.31 9.74
CA VAL A 209 4.07 -29.35 8.37
C VAL A 209 3.90 -30.79 7.95
N THR A 210 2.77 -31.09 7.34
CA THR A 210 2.45 -32.41 6.80
C THR A 210 2.33 -32.35 5.29
N GLY A 211 2.93 -33.34 4.63
CA GLY A 211 2.81 -33.55 3.19
C GLY A 211 2.20 -34.90 2.86
N SER A 212 1.46 -34.97 1.76
CA SER A 212 0.89 -36.22 1.22
C SER A 212 0.86 -36.21 -0.30
N GLY A 213 0.86 -37.38 -0.93
CA GLY A 213 0.82 -37.51 -2.39
C GLY A 213 2.15 -37.28 -3.10
N PHE A 214 3.27 -37.24 -2.36
CA PHE A 214 4.62 -37.17 -2.94
C PHE A 214 5.09 -38.56 -3.41
N ARG A 215 6.26 -38.66 -4.08
CA ARG A 215 6.83 -39.98 -4.39
C ARG A 215 7.37 -40.60 -3.11
N GLY A 216 7.21 -41.91 -2.95
CA GLY A 216 7.76 -42.61 -1.79
C GLY A 216 9.29 -42.53 -1.72
N ASN A 217 9.83 -42.35 -0.52
CA ASN A 217 11.26 -42.16 -0.26
C ASN A 217 11.91 -40.96 -1.00
N GLU A 218 11.12 -39.94 -1.36
CA GLU A 218 11.59 -38.69 -1.95
C GLU A 218 12.07 -37.71 -0.86
N THR A 219 13.14 -36.94 -1.15
CA THR A 219 13.52 -35.79 -0.30
C THR A 219 12.69 -34.57 -0.68
N VAL A 220 12.12 -33.91 0.33
CA VAL A 220 11.36 -32.66 0.21
C VAL A 220 11.99 -31.61 1.13
N GLU A 221 12.06 -30.37 0.67
CA GLU A 221 12.49 -29.22 1.46
C GLU A 221 11.28 -28.32 1.75
N VAL A 222 10.99 -28.08 3.01
CA VAL A 222 9.82 -27.33 3.48
C VAL A 222 10.28 -25.95 3.95
N SER A 223 9.69 -24.92 3.37
CA SER A 223 9.88 -23.52 3.76
C SER A 223 8.57 -22.92 4.27
N ILE A 224 8.64 -22.13 5.33
CA ILE A 224 7.56 -21.22 5.76
C ILE A 224 7.86 -19.84 5.19
N VAL A 225 6.91 -19.28 4.46
CA VAL A 225 7.09 -18.02 3.73
C VAL A 225 5.95 -17.06 4.07
N PRO A 226 6.17 -15.74 4.07
CA PRO A 226 5.07 -14.78 4.17
C PRO A 226 4.06 -15.03 3.05
N ASN A 227 2.77 -14.98 3.39
CA ASN A 227 1.70 -15.18 2.42
C ASN A 227 1.75 -14.08 1.36
N GLN A 228 1.49 -14.48 0.11
CA GLN A 228 1.44 -13.57 -1.04
C GLN A 228 0.04 -13.44 -1.63
N ARG A 229 -0.97 -14.08 -1.02
CA ARG A 229 -2.35 -14.29 -1.49
C ARG A 229 -2.53 -14.91 -2.88
N ALA A 230 -1.48 -14.94 -3.69
CA ALA A 230 -1.40 -15.61 -4.96
C ALA A 230 0.06 -15.97 -5.20
N TRP A 231 0.28 -17.08 -5.90
CA TRP A 231 1.61 -17.59 -6.22
C TRP A 231 1.70 -17.92 -7.71
N ARG A 232 2.76 -17.45 -8.36
CA ARG A 232 3.06 -17.65 -9.77
C ARG A 232 4.47 -18.21 -9.93
N GLU A 233 4.67 -19.01 -10.96
CA GLU A 233 6.00 -19.49 -11.31
C GLU A 233 6.96 -18.31 -11.55
N GLY A 234 8.14 -18.37 -10.94
CA GLY A 234 9.13 -17.29 -10.95
C GLY A 234 9.07 -16.34 -9.75
N ASP A 235 8.01 -16.38 -8.95
CA ASP A 235 7.87 -15.51 -7.78
C ASP A 235 8.99 -15.75 -6.77
N ALA A 236 9.58 -14.65 -6.29
CA ALA A 236 10.61 -14.73 -5.27
C ALA A 236 10.02 -15.10 -3.91
N PHE A 237 10.72 -15.93 -3.16
CA PHE A 237 10.38 -16.23 -1.78
C PHE A 237 11.62 -16.42 -0.93
N ALA A 238 11.46 -16.19 0.38
CA ALA A 238 12.47 -16.45 1.38
C ALA A 238 11.81 -17.15 2.56
N ASP A 239 12.41 -18.26 3.00
CA ASP A 239 12.01 -18.91 4.24
C ASP A 239 12.28 -17.99 5.44
N VAL A 240 11.34 -17.97 6.40
CA VAL A 240 11.40 -17.13 7.61
C VAL A 240 11.35 -17.96 8.91
N SER A 241 11.53 -19.28 8.82
CA SER A 241 11.31 -20.20 9.94
C SER A 241 12.45 -20.25 10.98
N GLY A 242 13.57 -19.57 10.71
CA GLY A 242 14.75 -19.51 11.58
C GLY A 242 14.71 -18.39 12.61
N ASP A 243 15.73 -18.37 13.49
CA ASP A 243 15.91 -17.29 14.46
C ASP A 243 16.02 -15.93 13.75
N GLY A 244 15.40 -14.90 14.31
CA GLY A 244 15.41 -13.56 13.73
C GLY A 244 14.79 -13.44 12.33
N PHE A 245 13.90 -14.36 11.91
CA PHE A 245 13.37 -14.43 10.53
C PHE A 245 14.42 -14.81 9.48
N SER A 246 15.50 -15.47 9.92
CA SER A 246 16.46 -16.07 9.00
C SER A 246 15.87 -17.31 8.29
N SER A 247 16.44 -17.64 7.14
CA SER A 247 16.07 -18.85 6.41
C SER A 247 16.62 -20.09 7.12
N ALA A 248 15.73 -21.02 7.45
CA ALA A 248 16.02 -22.31 8.08
C ALA A 248 15.10 -23.46 7.57
N PRO A 249 14.96 -23.67 6.25
CA PRO A 249 14.04 -24.65 5.69
C PRO A 249 14.37 -26.08 6.17
N LYS A 250 13.33 -26.91 6.30
CA LYS A 250 13.47 -28.29 6.80
C LYS A 250 13.53 -29.29 5.66
N LYS A 251 14.58 -30.12 5.67
CA LYS A 251 14.67 -31.28 4.76
C LYS A 251 14.07 -32.51 5.43
N VAL A 252 13.20 -33.19 4.71
CA VAL A 252 12.51 -34.40 5.17
C VAL A 252 12.47 -35.43 4.04
N VAL A 253 12.53 -36.71 4.40
CA VAL A 253 12.33 -37.82 3.46
C VAL A 253 10.93 -38.37 3.67
N THR A 254 10.12 -38.42 2.62
CA THR A 254 8.79 -39.02 2.66
C THR A 254 8.88 -40.51 2.96
N ASP A 255 7.90 -41.06 3.66
CA ASP A 255 7.76 -42.51 3.82
C ASP A 255 7.48 -43.24 2.48
N ALA A 256 7.33 -44.57 2.52
CA ALA A 256 7.06 -45.38 1.33
C ALA A 256 5.72 -45.03 0.65
N SER A 257 4.78 -44.41 1.36
CA SER A 257 3.49 -43.95 0.85
C SER A 257 3.52 -42.52 0.31
N GLY A 258 4.67 -41.83 0.40
CA GLY A 258 4.79 -40.44 -0.04
C GLY A 258 4.24 -39.42 0.96
N ARG A 259 4.22 -39.76 2.26
CA ARG A 259 3.78 -38.85 3.34
C ARG A 259 4.95 -38.44 4.24
N PHE A 260 4.81 -37.29 4.90
CA PHE A 260 5.71 -36.87 5.98
C PHE A 260 5.00 -35.93 6.95
N THR A 261 5.51 -35.84 8.18
CA THR A 261 5.21 -34.77 9.15
C THR A 261 6.53 -34.34 9.80
N VAL A 262 6.81 -33.03 9.82
CA VAL A 262 8.09 -32.49 10.31
C VAL A 262 7.86 -31.22 11.13
N PRO A 263 8.59 -31.00 12.25
CA PRO A 263 8.56 -29.71 12.95
C PRO A 263 9.22 -28.64 12.07
N ALA A 264 8.41 -27.73 11.54
CA ALA A 264 8.83 -26.75 10.56
C ALA A 264 9.27 -25.42 11.18
N TRP A 265 8.58 -24.96 12.24
CA TRP A 265 8.87 -23.67 12.87
C TRP A 265 8.77 -23.71 14.39
N SER A 266 9.90 -23.45 15.05
CA SER A 266 9.96 -23.50 16.51
C SER A 266 9.19 -22.35 17.16
N ALA A 267 8.48 -22.64 18.26
CA ALA A 267 7.71 -21.68 19.05
C ALA A 267 8.50 -20.40 19.40
N ALA A 268 9.79 -20.52 19.70
CA ALA A 268 10.63 -19.39 20.11
C ALA A 268 10.94 -18.41 18.97
N PHE A 269 10.80 -18.83 17.70
CA PHE A 269 11.14 -18.03 16.52
C PHE A 269 9.91 -17.59 15.73
N GLN A 270 8.73 -18.09 16.09
CA GLN A 270 7.46 -17.71 15.49
C GLN A 270 7.19 -16.21 15.67
N ARG A 271 6.59 -15.60 14.64
CA ARG A 271 5.96 -14.28 14.77
C ARG A 271 4.54 -14.36 14.23
N ARG A 272 3.66 -13.56 14.82
CA ARG A 272 2.30 -13.35 14.30
C ARG A 272 2.36 -12.90 12.84
N GLY A 273 1.34 -13.23 12.07
CA GLY A 273 1.29 -12.93 10.64
C GLY A 273 0.58 -14.03 9.87
N VAL A 274 0.58 -13.89 8.55
CA VAL A 274 -0.03 -14.84 7.63
C VAL A 274 1.04 -15.46 6.77
N TYR A 275 1.04 -16.79 6.69
CA TYR A 275 2.12 -17.55 6.08
C TYR A 275 1.59 -18.66 5.20
N ASP A 276 2.36 -18.97 4.15
CA ASP A 276 2.18 -20.15 3.32
C ASP A 276 3.38 -21.09 3.50
N ILE A 277 3.22 -22.30 2.96
CA ILE A 277 4.26 -23.32 2.95
C ILE A 277 4.62 -23.63 1.51
N ILE A 278 5.92 -23.65 1.24
CA ILE A 278 6.46 -24.15 -0.03
C ILE A 278 7.19 -25.46 0.26
N ALA A 279 6.66 -26.55 -0.28
CA ALA A 279 7.32 -27.85 -0.34
C ALA A 279 8.05 -27.99 -1.67
N ARG A 280 9.36 -27.75 -1.61
CA ARG A 280 10.29 -27.84 -2.72
C ARG A 280 10.76 -29.27 -2.92
N ARG A 281 10.94 -29.66 -4.20
CA ARG A 281 11.32 -31.02 -4.60
C ARG A 281 12.68 -31.00 -5.29
N PRO A 282 13.81 -31.17 -4.56
CA PRO A 282 15.16 -31.05 -5.09
C PRO A 282 15.46 -31.92 -6.31
N LEU A 283 14.77 -33.04 -6.50
CA LEU A 283 14.98 -33.92 -7.65
C LEU A 283 14.68 -33.27 -9.01
N PHE A 284 13.94 -32.16 -9.04
CA PHE A 284 13.65 -31.38 -10.25
C PHE A 284 14.61 -30.21 -10.46
N ASN A 285 15.62 -30.04 -9.59
CA ASN A 285 16.59 -28.94 -9.65
C ASN A 285 15.95 -27.54 -9.79
N PRO A 286 15.02 -27.16 -8.89
CA PRO A 286 14.33 -25.87 -8.99
C PRO A 286 15.29 -24.69 -8.77
N PRO A 287 15.01 -23.51 -9.40
CA PRO A 287 15.80 -22.29 -9.19
C PRO A 287 15.79 -21.86 -7.71
N VAL A 288 16.94 -21.40 -7.22
CA VAL A 288 17.11 -20.98 -5.82
C VAL A 288 16.30 -19.70 -5.56
N GLY A 289 15.47 -19.70 -4.51
CA GLY A 289 14.72 -18.52 -4.06
C GLY A 289 13.57 -18.06 -4.96
N GLN A 290 13.21 -18.84 -6.00
CA GLN A 290 12.10 -18.56 -6.90
C GLN A 290 11.19 -19.76 -7.02
N LEU A 291 9.88 -19.57 -7.01
CA LEU A 291 8.88 -20.63 -7.14
C LEU A 291 9.01 -21.31 -8.50
N SER A 292 9.03 -22.64 -8.51
CA SER A 292 9.04 -23.47 -9.74
C SER A 292 7.71 -24.19 -9.94
N ALA A 293 7.38 -24.54 -11.18
CA ALA A 293 6.23 -25.41 -11.48
C ALA A 293 6.25 -26.78 -10.75
N SER A 294 7.41 -27.25 -10.29
CA SER A 294 7.53 -28.49 -9.50
C SER A 294 7.30 -28.32 -8.00
N ASP A 295 7.33 -27.08 -7.50
CA ASP A 295 7.13 -26.78 -6.09
C ASP A 295 5.63 -26.88 -5.74
N ILE A 296 5.33 -27.27 -4.50
CA ILE A 296 3.95 -27.38 -4.00
C ILE A 296 3.74 -26.28 -2.97
N VAL A 297 2.78 -25.39 -3.23
CA VAL A 297 2.37 -24.35 -2.30
C VAL A 297 1.14 -24.81 -1.53
N SER A 298 1.06 -24.50 -0.23
CA SER A 298 -0.16 -24.71 0.56
C SER A 298 -1.27 -23.78 0.08
N TYR A 299 -2.39 -24.34 -0.39
CA TYR A 299 -3.66 -23.67 -0.71
C TYR A 299 -3.65 -22.46 -1.66
N GLY A 300 -2.48 -22.01 -2.15
CA GLY A 300 -2.29 -21.03 -3.23
C GLY A 300 -2.96 -19.68 -2.97
N ILE A 301 -4.19 -19.49 -3.47
CA ILE A 301 -4.99 -18.28 -3.26
C ILE A 301 -5.76 -18.27 -1.92
N ASP A 302 -5.88 -19.42 -1.26
CA ASP A 302 -6.29 -19.52 0.14
C ASP A 302 -5.06 -19.45 1.05
N THR A 303 -5.22 -18.77 2.18
CA THR A 303 -4.20 -18.59 3.21
C THR A 303 -3.71 -19.92 3.79
N GLY A 304 -2.39 -20.17 3.82
CA GLY A 304 -1.78 -21.33 4.47
C GLY A 304 -2.15 -21.47 5.95
N VAL A 305 -1.62 -20.57 6.78
CA VAL A 305 -1.83 -20.52 8.23
C VAL A 305 -1.80 -19.08 8.73
N VAL A 306 -2.66 -18.76 9.70
CA VAL A 306 -2.58 -17.51 10.47
C VAL A 306 -1.92 -17.78 11.82
N LEU A 307 -0.82 -17.10 12.10
CA LEU A 307 -0.25 -17.03 13.44
C LEU A 307 -0.79 -15.79 14.14
N TYR A 308 -1.57 -15.99 15.20
CA TYR A 308 -2.27 -14.92 15.91
C TYR A 308 -1.81 -14.79 17.36
N LEU A 309 -2.24 -13.71 18.01
CA LEU A 309 -2.17 -13.53 19.47
C LEU A 309 -3.57 -13.26 20.03
N LEU A 310 -3.83 -13.73 21.24
CA LEU A 310 -5.04 -13.38 21.97
C LEU A 310 -4.86 -12.01 22.65
N TYR A 311 -5.88 -11.16 22.55
CA TYR A 311 -5.91 -9.86 23.21
C TYR A 311 -7.11 -9.76 24.16
N PRO A 312 -7.02 -9.02 25.28
CA PRO A 312 -8.22 -8.68 26.07
C PRO A 312 -9.27 -7.94 25.22
N VAL A 313 -10.50 -7.86 25.71
CA VAL A 313 -11.61 -7.15 25.03
C VAL A 313 -11.23 -5.70 24.67
N GLY A 314 -11.68 -5.23 23.49
CA GLY A 314 -11.35 -3.91 22.94
C GLY A 314 -10.03 -3.85 22.17
N GLY A 315 -9.63 -4.95 21.51
CA GLY A 315 -8.32 -5.14 20.86
C GLY A 315 -7.93 -4.07 19.82
N PRO A 316 -6.69 -4.14 19.29
CA PRO A 316 -6.27 -3.19 18.27
C PRO A 316 -7.22 -3.28 17.07
N THR A 317 -7.53 -2.10 16.53
CA THR A 317 -8.09 -1.94 15.19
C THR A 317 -7.28 -2.79 14.22
N MET A 318 -7.94 -3.38 13.22
CA MET A 318 -7.26 -4.21 12.22
C MET A 318 -7.51 -3.67 10.84
N ASP A 319 -6.50 -3.77 9.98
CA ASP A 319 -6.67 -3.42 8.58
C ASP A 319 -7.54 -4.48 7.91
N ILE A 320 -8.64 -4.05 7.30
CA ILE A 320 -9.60 -4.90 6.60
C ILE A 320 -9.77 -4.40 5.17
N ALA A 321 -9.82 -3.08 4.97
CA ALA A 321 -9.89 -2.47 3.66
C ALA A 321 -8.55 -2.63 2.93
N GLY A 322 -8.60 -3.10 1.69
CA GLY A 322 -7.42 -3.23 0.84
C GLY A 322 -7.75 -3.28 -0.64
N ARG A 323 -6.73 -3.56 -1.45
CA ARG A 323 -6.83 -3.70 -2.90
C ARG A 323 -5.87 -4.76 -3.45
N PRO A 324 -6.24 -5.47 -4.53
CA PRO A 324 -5.32 -6.33 -5.25
C PRO A 324 -4.27 -5.53 -6.03
N LEU A 325 -3.09 -6.11 -6.18
CA LEU A 325 -1.95 -5.56 -6.93
C LEU A 325 -1.61 -6.46 -8.12
N ASN A 326 -1.04 -5.86 -9.17
CA ASN A 326 -0.66 -6.61 -10.38
C ASN A 326 0.65 -7.41 -10.23
N SER A 327 1.44 -7.06 -9.22
CA SER A 327 2.72 -7.67 -8.87
C SER A 327 2.76 -7.93 -7.37
N PHE A 328 3.70 -8.78 -6.94
CA PHE A 328 4.00 -9.03 -5.53
C PHE A 328 3.99 -7.72 -4.71
N PRO A 329 3.30 -7.66 -3.56
CA PRO A 329 2.66 -8.77 -2.83
C PRO A 329 1.24 -9.17 -3.28
N TYR A 330 0.80 -8.78 -4.48
CA TYR A 330 -0.53 -9.08 -5.07
C TYR A 330 -1.74 -8.54 -4.31
N PHE A 331 -1.54 -7.99 -3.12
CA PHE A 331 -2.53 -7.25 -2.36
C PHE A 331 -1.83 -6.33 -1.36
N GLU A 332 -2.44 -5.19 -1.10
CA GLU A 332 -2.08 -4.31 0.01
C GLU A 332 -3.33 -3.95 0.79
N PHE A 333 -3.21 -3.91 2.11
CA PHE A 333 -4.17 -3.15 2.92
C PHE A 333 -3.98 -1.66 2.63
N ALA A 334 -5.08 -0.91 2.62
CA ALA A 334 -5.07 0.47 2.16
C ALA A 334 -6.05 1.34 2.94
N ASP A 335 -5.53 2.44 3.49
CA ASP A 335 -6.31 3.41 4.26
C ASP A 335 -6.89 4.53 3.39
N SER A 336 -6.74 4.44 2.06
CA SER A 336 -7.35 5.37 1.12
C SER A 336 -7.76 4.69 -0.16
N PHE A 337 -8.84 5.12 -0.80
CA PHE A 337 -9.30 4.62 -2.09
C PHE A 337 -9.62 5.76 -3.05
N ALA A 338 -9.33 5.53 -4.33
CA ALA A 338 -9.75 6.47 -5.37
C ALA A 338 -11.27 6.45 -5.53
N ASP A 339 -11.89 7.62 -5.66
CA ASP A 339 -13.34 7.77 -5.88
C ASP A 339 -13.83 7.06 -7.14
N THR A 340 -12.94 6.81 -8.10
CA THR A 340 -13.24 6.10 -9.34
C THR A 340 -12.24 4.98 -9.62
N SER A 341 -12.74 3.87 -10.17
CA SER A 341 -11.95 2.71 -10.64
C SER A 341 -11.08 2.01 -9.59
N ASP A 342 -11.34 2.22 -8.30
CA ASP A 342 -10.63 1.58 -7.18
C ASP A 342 -11.66 0.98 -6.20
N PRO A 343 -12.12 -0.25 -6.43
CA PRO A 343 -13.05 -0.91 -5.51
C PRO A 343 -12.40 -1.18 -4.16
N VAL A 344 -13.19 -1.08 -3.10
CA VAL A 344 -12.74 -1.45 -1.75
C VAL A 344 -12.88 -2.96 -1.59
N TRP A 345 -11.78 -3.64 -1.31
CA TRP A 345 -11.80 -5.05 -0.93
C TRP A 345 -11.77 -5.17 0.59
N GLY A 346 -12.56 -6.08 1.15
CA GLY A 346 -12.47 -6.51 2.53
C GLY A 346 -11.69 -7.81 2.62
N ALA A 347 -10.68 -7.83 3.47
CA ALA A 347 -9.83 -8.99 3.72
C ALA A 347 -9.61 -9.15 5.23
N VAL A 348 -9.65 -10.37 5.76
CA VAL A 348 -9.53 -10.59 7.21
C VAL A 348 -8.39 -11.55 7.49
N ASP A 349 -7.24 -10.97 7.84
CA ASP A 349 -6.01 -11.67 8.23
C ASP A 349 -5.68 -11.39 9.71
N PRO A 350 -6.46 -11.97 10.64
CA PRO A 350 -6.46 -11.53 12.03
C PRO A 350 -5.19 -12.00 12.74
N THR A 351 -4.18 -11.13 12.80
CA THR A 351 -2.98 -11.35 13.63
C THR A 351 -3.26 -11.14 15.12
N TYR A 352 -4.44 -10.60 15.44
CA TYR A 352 -4.98 -10.44 16.78
C TYR A 352 -6.43 -10.89 16.83
N ILE A 353 -6.78 -11.58 17.91
CA ILE A 353 -8.14 -12.09 18.12
C ILE A 353 -8.55 -11.80 19.58
N PRO A 354 -9.76 -11.26 19.83
CA PRO A 354 -10.27 -11.13 21.18
C PRO A 354 -10.31 -12.48 21.89
N ALA A 355 -9.80 -12.54 23.13
CA ALA A 355 -9.71 -13.78 23.90
C ALA A 355 -11.08 -14.50 24.08
N GLY A 356 -12.17 -13.73 24.07
CA GLY A 356 -13.54 -14.23 24.17
C GLY A 356 -14.24 -14.55 22.85
N HIS A 357 -13.59 -14.31 21.70
CA HIS A 357 -14.26 -14.51 20.41
C HIS A 357 -14.63 -15.99 20.24
N PRO A 358 -15.89 -16.32 19.93
CA PRO A 358 -16.37 -17.71 19.96
C PRO A 358 -15.96 -18.56 18.74
N GLY A 359 -15.14 -18.02 17.84
CA GLY A 359 -14.98 -18.53 16.47
C GLY A 359 -16.06 -17.97 15.53
N GLY A 360 -15.88 -18.14 14.23
CA GLY A 360 -16.81 -17.66 13.20
C GLY A 360 -17.06 -18.74 12.16
N THR A 361 -18.30 -18.82 11.65
CA THR A 361 -18.69 -19.71 10.54
C THR A 361 -19.07 -18.91 9.29
N TRP A 362 -19.64 -17.72 9.49
CA TRP A 362 -19.83 -16.67 8.50
C TRP A 362 -19.47 -15.32 9.10
N ALA A 363 -19.24 -14.35 8.24
CA ALA A 363 -19.04 -12.96 8.61
C ALA A 363 -19.72 -12.03 7.60
N ALA A 364 -20.27 -10.92 8.09
CA ALA A 364 -20.89 -9.86 7.33
C ALA A 364 -19.98 -8.63 7.32
N TYR A 365 -19.67 -8.11 6.14
CA TYR A 365 -18.86 -6.92 5.94
C TYR A 365 -19.79 -5.72 5.79
N TYR A 366 -19.66 -4.77 6.71
CA TYR A 366 -20.32 -3.48 6.68
C TYR A 366 -19.30 -2.40 6.37
N VAL A 367 -19.64 -1.50 5.44
CA VAL A 367 -18.93 -0.23 5.31
C VAL A 367 -19.78 0.84 5.96
N VAL A 368 -19.25 1.57 6.93
CA VAL A 368 -20.00 2.59 7.67
C VAL A 368 -19.27 3.92 7.65
N ASN A 369 -19.99 5.02 7.89
CA ASN A 369 -19.33 6.32 8.13
C ASN A 369 -18.41 6.24 9.35
N HIS A 370 -17.22 6.81 9.26
CA HIS A 370 -16.23 6.79 10.33
C HIS A 370 -16.80 7.34 11.64
N ARG A 371 -16.47 6.67 12.75
CA ARG A 371 -16.74 7.16 14.11
C ARG A 371 -15.44 7.14 14.91
N SER A 372 -15.23 8.19 15.70
CA SER A 372 -14.15 8.17 16.70
C SER A 372 -14.40 7.09 17.76
N VAL A 373 -13.38 6.77 18.55
CA VAL A 373 -13.50 5.88 19.72
C VAL A 373 -14.70 6.24 20.61
N LEU A 374 -14.92 7.53 20.90
CA LEU A 374 -16.08 7.98 21.68
C LEU A 374 -17.40 7.76 20.92
N GLY A 375 -17.41 7.97 19.61
CA GLY A 375 -18.57 7.72 18.76
C GLY A 375 -19.00 6.25 18.78
N TRP A 376 -18.05 5.32 18.68
CA TRP A 376 -18.31 3.89 18.78
C TRP A 376 -18.83 3.47 20.16
N ALA A 377 -18.31 4.07 21.23
CA ALA A 377 -18.80 3.81 22.59
C ALA A 377 -20.24 4.29 22.83
N LEU A 378 -20.71 5.30 22.08
CA LEU A 378 -22.06 5.85 22.19
C LEU A 378 -23.07 5.17 21.26
N ASN A 379 -22.61 4.64 20.12
CA ASN A 379 -23.47 4.04 19.11
C ASN A 379 -22.75 2.92 18.37
N THR A 380 -23.22 1.69 18.58
CA THR A 380 -22.70 0.48 17.93
C THR A 380 -23.50 0.06 16.69
N ASN A 381 -24.63 0.70 16.39
CA ASN A 381 -25.49 0.32 15.26
C ASN A 381 -24.75 0.45 13.92
N LEU A 382 -24.85 -0.58 13.08
CA LEU A 382 -24.22 -0.65 11.77
C LEU A 382 -25.20 -0.17 10.69
N VAL A 383 -24.83 0.89 9.99
CA VAL A 383 -25.60 1.44 8.87
C VAL A 383 -24.69 1.43 7.65
N ASP A 384 -24.95 0.47 6.78
CA ASP A 384 -24.16 0.26 5.57
C ASP A 384 -24.28 1.45 4.60
N VAL A 385 -23.15 1.86 4.01
CA VAL A 385 -23.08 2.91 2.99
C VAL A 385 -22.63 2.39 1.62
N SER A 386 -22.25 1.11 1.50
CA SER A 386 -21.77 0.55 0.24
C SER A 386 -22.91 0.17 -0.72
N GLY A 387 -24.15 0.08 -0.20
CA GLY A 387 -25.35 -0.22 -0.97
C GLY A 387 -25.81 -1.67 -0.83
N GLY A 388 -25.20 -2.43 0.08
CA GLY A 388 -25.48 -3.83 0.35
C GLY A 388 -24.29 -4.48 1.05
N ILE A 389 -24.56 -5.22 2.12
CA ILE A 389 -23.51 -5.93 2.85
C ILE A 389 -23.09 -7.20 2.12
N GLU A 390 -21.81 -7.53 2.25
CA GLU A 390 -21.27 -8.80 1.77
C GLU A 390 -21.22 -9.81 2.90
N ILE A 391 -21.53 -11.08 2.59
CA ILE A 391 -21.56 -12.15 3.58
C ILE A 391 -20.73 -13.31 3.07
N GLN A 392 -19.74 -13.74 3.84
CA GLN A 392 -18.80 -14.77 3.42
C GLN A 392 -18.70 -15.89 4.43
N GLN A 393 -18.35 -17.10 3.96
CA GLN A 393 -17.92 -18.15 4.86
C GLN A 393 -16.58 -17.78 5.48
N VAL A 394 -16.40 -18.15 6.73
CA VAL A 394 -15.16 -17.96 7.47
C VAL A 394 -14.37 -19.27 7.46
N LYS A 395 -13.05 -19.17 7.30
CA LYS A 395 -12.18 -20.35 7.35
C LYS A 395 -12.25 -20.98 8.74
N ALA A 396 -12.82 -22.18 8.79
CA ALA A 396 -13.14 -22.87 10.02
C ALA A 396 -11.91 -23.04 10.93
N GLY A 397 -12.07 -22.75 12.22
CA GLY A 397 -11.01 -22.87 13.21
C GLY A 397 -9.99 -21.73 13.23
N CYS A 398 -10.03 -20.82 12.26
CA CYS A 398 -9.13 -19.66 12.19
C CYS A 398 -9.84 -18.39 12.64
N VAL A 399 -10.96 -18.03 11.98
CA VAL A 399 -11.61 -16.70 11.90
C VAL A 399 -11.13 -15.78 10.77
N ASN A 400 -10.18 -16.25 9.96
CA ASN A 400 -9.82 -15.61 8.69
C ASN A 400 -11.02 -15.62 7.72
N GLY A 401 -11.23 -14.49 7.06
CA GLY A 401 -12.17 -14.29 5.96
C GLY A 401 -11.43 -13.83 4.70
N THR A 402 -11.90 -14.24 3.53
CA THR A 402 -11.22 -14.02 2.25
C THR A 402 -11.47 -12.65 1.64
N ASP A 403 -10.67 -12.36 0.62
CA ASP A 403 -10.77 -11.18 -0.23
C ASP A 403 -12.09 -11.15 -0.99
N ILE A 404 -12.89 -10.14 -0.71
CA ILE A 404 -14.11 -9.82 -1.46
C ILE A 404 -14.22 -8.32 -1.68
N VAL A 405 -14.78 -7.90 -2.82
CA VAL A 405 -15.16 -6.51 -3.01
C VAL A 405 -16.33 -6.17 -2.09
N ILE A 406 -16.12 -5.26 -1.13
CA ILE A 406 -17.12 -4.79 -0.18
C ILE A 406 -17.77 -3.46 -0.58
N TRP A 407 -17.17 -2.74 -1.53
CA TRP A 407 -17.75 -1.52 -2.11
C TRP A 407 -17.24 -1.26 -3.53
N HIS A 408 -18.16 -1.21 -4.49
CA HIS A 408 -17.84 -0.93 -5.89
C HIS A 408 -17.87 0.58 -6.21
N PRO A 409 -16.96 1.09 -7.06
CA PRO A 409 -16.98 2.48 -7.50
C PRO A 409 -18.16 2.79 -8.45
N PRO A 410 -18.61 4.05 -8.57
CA PRO A 410 -18.01 5.25 -7.98
C PRO A 410 -18.27 5.35 -6.47
N LEU A 411 -17.20 5.60 -5.73
CA LEU A 411 -17.24 5.71 -4.28
C LEU A 411 -17.60 7.14 -3.87
N VAL A 412 -18.34 7.30 -2.78
CA VAL A 412 -18.65 8.62 -2.23
C VAL A 412 -17.46 9.10 -1.41
N LYS A 413 -16.96 10.31 -1.67
CA LYS A 413 -15.85 10.90 -0.90
C LYS A 413 -16.22 11.05 0.57
N GLY A 414 -15.32 10.64 1.46
CA GLY A 414 -15.59 10.64 2.88
C GLY A 414 -14.58 9.79 3.65
N GLN A 415 -14.85 9.65 4.95
CA GLN A 415 -14.09 8.83 5.88
C GLN A 415 -15.00 7.71 6.36
N TYR A 416 -14.49 6.48 6.32
CA TYR A 416 -15.28 5.28 6.56
C TYR A 416 -14.52 4.32 7.47
N ASP A 417 -15.29 3.46 8.14
CA ASP A 417 -14.79 2.32 8.88
C ASP A 417 -15.36 1.03 8.24
N VAL A 418 -14.65 -0.09 8.38
CA VAL A 418 -15.15 -1.42 8.00
C VAL A 418 -15.40 -2.23 9.25
N VAL A 419 -16.60 -2.81 9.37
CA VAL A 419 -16.92 -3.76 10.44
C VAL A 419 -17.14 -5.13 9.84
N VAL A 420 -16.48 -6.13 10.40
CA VAL A 420 -16.74 -7.54 10.09
C VAL A 420 -17.49 -8.13 11.27
N ASP A 421 -18.80 -8.26 11.09
CA ASP A 421 -19.77 -8.73 12.07
C ASP A 421 -19.92 -10.26 11.95
N PHE A 422 -19.62 -10.97 13.04
CA PHE A 422 -19.75 -12.44 13.09
C PHE A 422 -21.10 -12.89 13.70
N GLY A 423 -21.92 -11.94 14.12
CA GLY A 423 -23.18 -12.12 14.82
C GLY A 423 -23.00 -12.50 16.29
N SER A 424 -24.04 -12.24 17.09
CA SER A 424 -24.07 -12.58 18.53
C SER A 424 -23.83 -14.05 18.90
N THR A 425 -24.04 -15.00 17.97
CA THR A 425 -23.82 -16.44 18.22
C THR A 425 -23.27 -17.15 17.00
N VAL A 426 -22.36 -18.09 17.22
CA VAL A 426 -21.80 -18.92 16.14
C VAL A 426 -22.90 -19.72 15.45
N ALA A 427 -23.11 -19.47 14.17
CA ALA A 427 -24.12 -20.18 13.40
C ALA A 427 -23.74 -21.65 13.19
N THR A 428 -24.65 -22.56 13.51
CA THR A 428 -24.46 -24.02 13.38
C THR A 428 -24.80 -24.52 11.98
N SER A 429 -25.60 -23.78 11.23
CA SER A 429 -25.99 -24.05 9.85
C SER A 429 -26.20 -22.75 9.05
N PRO A 430 -26.22 -22.80 7.71
CA PRO A 430 -26.46 -21.61 6.88
C PRO A 430 -27.75 -20.87 7.26
N GLY A 431 -28.86 -21.61 7.46
CA GLY A 431 -30.15 -21.01 7.80
C GLY A 431 -30.27 -20.42 9.20
N THR A 432 -29.27 -20.63 10.07
CA THR A 432 -29.23 -20.05 11.43
C THR A 432 -28.37 -18.81 11.52
N TYR A 433 -27.62 -18.47 10.47
CA TYR A 433 -26.78 -17.27 10.48
C TYR A 433 -27.64 -16.00 10.43
N SER A 434 -27.29 -15.05 11.28
CA SER A 434 -27.81 -13.70 11.26
C SER A 434 -26.72 -12.74 11.76
N THR A 435 -26.50 -11.67 10.99
CA THR A 435 -25.93 -10.44 11.53
C THR A 435 -26.85 -9.90 12.63
N ASP A 436 -26.29 -9.35 13.69
CA ASP A 436 -27.06 -8.66 14.74
C ASP A 436 -27.08 -7.13 14.54
N GLY A 437 -26.36 -6.62 13.54
CA GLY A 437 -26.35 -5.22 13.12
C GLY A 437 -25.70 -4.27 14.12
N ASN A 438 -24.93 -4.79 15.08
CA ASN A 438 -24.28 -3.97 16.10
C ASN A 438 -22.83 -4.37 16.29
N TYR A 439 -21.92 -3.39 16.27
CA TYR A 439 -20.53 -3.63 16.63
C TYR A 439 -20.38 -4.06 18.10
N ASN A 440 -19.70 -5.19 18.32
CA ASN A 440 -19.33 -5.72 19.62
C ASN A 440 -17.84 -6.06 19.64
N ASP A 441 -17.06 -5.31 20.41
CA ASP A 441 -15.59 -5.43 20.53
C ASP A 441 -15.08 -6.75 21.16
N THR A 442 -15.99 -7.63 21.60
CA THR A 442 -15.68 -8.99 22.06
C THR A 442 -15.75 -10.04 20.95
N VAL A 443 -16.45 -9.74 19.85
CA VAL A 443 -16.77 -10.69 18.77
C VAL A 443 -16.35 -10.14 17.41
N ASP A 444 -16.67 -8.88 17.13
CA ASP A 444 -16.52 -8.29 15.80
C ASP A 444 -15.17 -7.63 15.60
N PHE A 445 -14.82 -7.49 14.33
CA PHE A 445 -13.61 -6.80 13.91
C PHE A 445 -13.94 -5.42 13.36
N LEU A 446 -13.05 -4.48 13.64
CA LEU A 446 -13.20 -3.09 13.25
C LEU A 446 -11.88 -2.60 12.64
N ASP A 447 -12.00 -2.15 11.41
CA ASP A 447 -11.05 -1.31 10.72
C ASP A 447 -11.52 0.13 10.85
N GLY A 448 -10.95 0.84 11.83
CA GLY A 448 -11.43 2.15 12.25
C GLY A 448 -11.51 2.33 13.77
N ALA A 449 -12.17 3.40 14.23
CA ALA A 449 -12.21 3.93 15.61
C ALA A 449 -11.03 4.80 16.03
N ASN A 450 -9.87 4.17 16.19
CA ASN A 450 -8.69 4.81 16.74
C ASN A 450 -8.03 5.69 15.66
N GLN A 451 -8.17 5.27 14.42
CA GLN A 451 -7.92 6.00 13.19
C GLN A 451 -9.17 5.88 12.31
N VAL A 452 -9.18 6.63 11.22
CA VAL A 452 -10.14 6.39 10.13
C VAL A 452 -9.79 5.06 9.49
N GLY A 453 -10.74 4.14 9.31
CA GLY A 453 -10.48 2.87 8.63
C GLY A 453 -9.97 3.09 7.21
N PHE A 454 -10.72 3.85 6.40
CA PHE A 454 -10.20 4.35 5.13
C PHE A 454 -10.85 5.67 4.67
N GLN A 455 -10.13 6.38 3.79
CA GLN A 455 -10.59 7.63 3.18
C GLN A 455 -10.85 7.47 1.68
N VAL A 456 -12.03 7.85 1.21
CA VAL A 456 -12.29 7.95 -0.23
C VAL A 456 -11.97 9.36 -0.70
N ALA A 457 -11.02 9.47 -1.62
CA ALA A 457 -10.64 10.72 -2.24
C ALA A 457 -10.28 10.51 -3.70
N LYS A 458 -10.02 11.60 -4.42
CA LYS A 458 -9.58 11.48 -5.80
C LYS A 458 -8.09 11.09 -5.84
N ASP A 459 -7.69 10.18 -6.71
CA ASP A 459 -6.27 9.90 -6.94
C ASP A 459 -5.56 11.20 -7.38
N PRO A 460 -4.44 11.59 -6.74
CA PRO A 460 -3.74 12.83 -7.08
C PRO A 460 -3.18 12.84 -8.51
N TYR A 461 -3.02 11.68 -9.16
CA TYR A 461 -2.64 11.54 -10.56
C TYR A 461 -3.78 11.88 -11.52
N ASP A 462 -5.04 11.70 -11.12
CA ASP A 462 -6.18 11.79 -12.02
C ASP A 462 -6.46 13.20 -12.50
N LEU A 463 -6.80 13.30 -13.79
CA LEU A 463 -7.20 14.56 -14.42
C LEU A 463 -8.46 15.12 -13.76
N GLY A 464 -8.47 16.43 -13.55
CA GLY A 464 -9.64 17.18 -13.09
C GLY A 464 -10.69 17.42 -14.16
N THR A 465 -11.67 18.24 -13.80
CA THR A 465 -12.85 18.49 -14.63
C THR A 465 -12.65 19.66 -15.60
N TYR A 466 -11.62 20.50 -15.41
CA TYR A 466 -11.35 21.60 -16.33
C TYR A 466 -10.74 21.06 -17.63
N PRO A 467 -11.25 21.49 -18.80
CA PRO A 467 -10.52 21.35 -20.05
C PRO A 467 -9.13 22.00 -19.96
N ILE A 468 -8.15 21.40 -20.64
CA ILE A 468 -6.75 21.83 -20.53
C ILE A 468 -6.39 22.77 -21.68
N GLY A 469 -6.09 24.01 -21.35
CA GLY A 469 -5.46 24.98 -22.25
C GLY A 469 -3.95 24.78 -22.32
N GLN A 470 -3.37 25.05 -23.48
CA GLN A 470 -1.95 24.87 -23.75
C GLN A 470 -1.34 26.14 -24.34
N ASP A 471 -0.16 26.52 -23.88
CA ASP A 471 0.62 27.63 -24.44
C ASP A 471 2.12 27.43 -24.18
N SER A 472 2.95 28.24 -24.84
CA SER A 472 4.37 28.42 -24.54
C SER A 472 4.78 29.86 -24.82
N TYR A 473 5.86 30.31 -24.19
CA TYR A 473 6.53 31.57 -24.54
C TYR A 473 8.04 31.35 -24.62
N SER A 474 8.69 32.13 -25.47
CA SER A 474 10.14 32.07 -25.70
C SER A 474 10.64 33.42 -26.20
N VAL A 475 11.57 34.01 -25.48
CA VAL A 475 12.42 35.10 -25.98
C VAL A 475 13.85 34.76 -25.60
N ASP A 476 14.66 34.59 -26.62
CA ASP A 476 16.06 34.24 -26.46
C ASP A 476 16.85 35.46 -25.97
N ASP A 477 17.87 35.23 -25.14
CA ASP A 477 18.75 36.25 -24.58
C ASP A 477 18.01 37.41 -23.86
N TYR A 478 16.80 37.16 -23.35
CA TYR A 478 15.93 38.21 -22.78
C TYR A 478 16.57 38.91 -21.59
N PHE A 479 17.26 38.15 -20.73
CA PHE A 479 18.04 38.71 -19.63
C PHE A 479 19.51 38.82 -20.06
N PRO A 480 20.04 40.04 -20.25
CA PRO A 480 21.44 40.22 -20.64
C PRO A 480 22.40 39.60 -19.62
N THR A 481 22.06 39.70 -18.33
CA THR A 481 22.79 39.07 -17.24
C THR A 481 21.84 38.58 -16.15
N MET A 482 22.24 37.52 -15.46
CA MET A 482 21.61 36.97 -14.27
C MET A 482 22.70 36.42 -13.37
N GLY A 483 23.04 37.14 -12.29
CA GLY A 483 24.24 36.85 -11.52
C GLY A 483 25.48 36.81 -12.41
N GLY A 484 26.18 35.67 -12.42
CA GLY A 484 27.33 35.45 -13.30
C GLY A 484 26.98 34.94 -14.71
N ALA A 485 25.73 34.57 -14.98
CA ALA A 485 25.28 34.08 -16.28
C ALA A 485 24.94 35.26 -17.21
N SER A 486 25.11 35.06 -18.52
CA SER A 486 24.80 36.04 -19.57
C SER A 486 23.80 35.45 -20.55
N ASN A 487 23.00 36.32 -21.16
CA ASN A 487 22.07 35.95 -22.25
C ASN A 487 21.14 34.79 -21.85
N VAL A 488 20.42 34.96 -20.73
CA VAL A 488 19.51 33.92 -20.23
C VAL A 488 18.13 34.09 -20.88
N ASP A 489 17.62 33.00 -21.44
CA ASP A 489 16.32 32.96 -22.11
C ASP A 489 15.15 33.16 -21.12
N LEU A 490 14.07 33.80 -21.60
CA LEU A 490 12.76 33.76 -20.95
C LEU A 490 11.88 32.76 -21.71
N ARG A 491 11.85 31.50 -21.26
CA ARG A 491 11.15 30.43 -21.96
C ARG A 491 10.47 29.42 -21.04
N ALA A 492 9.22 29.08 -21.36
CA ALA A 492 8.47 28.05 -20.64
C ALA A 492 7.34 27.43 -21.48
N VAL A 493 6.89 26.25 -21.06
CA VAL A 493 5.60 25.67 -21.46
C VAL A 493 4.57 25.84 -20.36
N VAL A 494 3.30 25.96 -20.75
CA VAL A 494 2.18 26.30 -19.88
C VAL A 494 1.02 25.34 -20.10
N ARG A 495 0.39 24.94 -19.00
CA ARG A 495 -0.94 24.32 -18.95
C ARG A 495 -1.82 25.10 -17.99
N TYR A 496 -3.09 25.29 -18.35
CA TYR A 496 -4.02 26.07 -17.53
C TYR A 496 -5.46 25.58 -17.65
N PRO A 497 -6.32 25.88 -16.67
CA PRO A 497 -7.75 25.62 -16.76
C PRO A 497 -8.38 26.46 -17.87
N ALA A 498 -8.98 25.82 -18.87
CA ALA A 498 -9.54 26.48 -20.04
C ALA A 498 -11.04 26.21 -20.22
N VAL A 499 -11.68 27.01 -21.06
CA VAL A 499 -13.09 26.80 -21.45
C VAL A 499 -13.27 25.60 -22.39
N ALA A 500 -12.22 25.23 -23.12
CA ALA A 500 -12.16 24.11 -24.05
C ALA A 500 -10.70 23.63 -24.18
N PRO A 501 -10.46 22.33 -24.48
CA PRO A 501 -9.11 21.82 -24.61
C PRO A 501 -8.44 22.41 -25.86
N GLY A 502 -7.16 22.75 -25.78
CA GLY A 502 -6.37 23.14 -26.95
C GLY A 502 -5.41 24.31 -26.73
N VAL A 503 -4.70 24.67 -27.81
CA VAL A 503 -3.70 25.74 -27.79
C VAL A 503 -4.39 27.10 -27.88
N GLY A 504 -3.99 28.03 -27.01
CA GLY A 504 -4.43 29.42 -27.06
C GLY A 504 -5.92 29.67 -26.76
N THR A 505 -6.60 28.69 -26.16
CA THR A 505 -8.02 28.77 -25.78
C THR A 505 -8.24 29.75 -24.62
N ALA A 506 -9.47 30.24 -24.43
CA ALA A 506 -9.73 31.16 -23.32
C ALA A 506 -9.57 30.45 -21.96
N VAL A 507 -8.98 31.14 -20.99
CA VAL A 507 -8.88 30.67 -19.59
C VAL A 507 -10.29 30.57 -19.00
N ALA A 508 -10.53 29.53 -18.21
CA ALA A 508 -11.80 29.33 -17.52
C ALA A 508 -12.19 30.53 -16.61
N ALA A 509 -13.45 30.56 -16.17
CA ALA A 509 -13.92 31.58 -15.23
C ALA A 509 -13.22 31.44 -13.86
N GLY A 510 -12.97 32.57 -13.20
CA GLY A 510 -12.26 32.64 -11.90
C GLY A 510 -10.77 32.97 -12.01
N THR A 511 -10.10 32.97 -10.85
CA THR A 511 -8.66 33.10 -10.69
C THR A 511 -8.07 31.77 -10.24
N PHE A 512 -6.86 31.45 -10.70
CA PHE A 512 -6.22 30.17 -10.44
C PHE A 512 -4.84 30.36 -9.81
N PRO A 513 -4.46 29.54 -8.81
CA PRO A 513 -3.12 29.56 -8.22
C PRO A 513 -2.07 29.13 -9.25
N LEU A 514 -0.80 29.41 -8.95
CA LEU A 514 0.32 29.19 -9.85
C LEU A 514 1.29 28.13 -9.31
N PHE A 515 1.59 27.12 -10.12
CA PHE A 515 2.65 26.14 -9.89
C PHE A 515 3.75 26.31 -10.94
N VAL A 516 5.01 26.38 -10.48
CA VAL A 516 6.18 26.53 -11.36
C VAL A 516 7.18 25.44 -11.07
N ILE A 517 7.66 24.74 -12.11
CA ILE A 517 8.73 23.73 -12.00
C ILE A 517 9.89 24.01 -12.95
N GLN A 518 11.12 23.97 -12.43
CA GLN A 518 12.33 24.10 -13.24
C GLN A 518 13.09 22.77 -13.32
N HIS A 519 13.46 22.34 -14.54
CA HIS A 519 14.31 21.17 -14.70
C HIS A 519 15.75 21.41 -14.19
N GLY A 520 16.48 20.32 -14.02
CA GLY A 520 17.86 20.32 -13.56
C GLY A 520 18.91 20.42 -14.66
N ASN A 521 20.14 20.11 -14.29
CA ASN A 521 21.20 19.94 -15.27
C ASN A 521 21.02 18.59 -15.98
N HIS A 522 20.96 18.62 -17.30
CA HIS A 522 20.96 17.42 -18.12
C HIS A 522 21.60 17.74 -19.47
N ARG A 523 21.63 16.77 -20.39
CA ARG A 523 22.06 17.01 -21.77
C ARG A 523 21.37 18.26 -22.33
N ILE A 524 22.16 19.20 -22.84
CA ILE A 524 21.67 20.50 -23.32
C ILE A 524 21.28 20.47 -24.81
N CYS A 525 21.95 19.63 -25.61
CA CYS A 525 21.75 19.60 -27.05
C CYS A 525 21.94 18.18 -27.62
N TYR A 526 21.19 17.84 -28.65
CA TYR A 526 21.34 16.54 -29.32
C TYR A 526 22.60 16.48 -30.19
N ASN A 527 23.08 17.61 -30.70
CA ASN A 527 24.19 17.65 -31.67
C ASN A 527 25.44 18.43 -31.19
N SER A 528 25.44 18.93 -29.95
CA SER A 528 26.55 19.72 -29.39
C SER A 528 26.58 19.60 -27.86
N GLN A 529 27.72 19.91 -27.24
CA GLN A 529 27.81 20.17 -25.78
C GLN A 529 28.10 21.64 -25.47
N ASN A 530 28.15 22.49 -26.49
CA ASN A 530 28.34 23.93 -26.40
C ASN A 530 27.02 24.62 -26.75
N HIS A 531 26.56 25.53 -25.88
CA HIS A 531 25.31 26.29 -26.07
C HIS A 531 25.27 27.07 -27.37
N ALA A 532 26.33 27.82 -27.68
CA ALA A 532 26.41 28.66 -28.88
C ALA A 532 26.37 27.85 -30.18
N ALA A 533 26.81 26.58 -30.14
CA ALA A 533 26.80 25.69 -31.30
C ALA A 533 25.55 24.79 -31.35
N CYS A 534 24.61 24.94 -30.41
CA CYS A 534 23.44 24.09 -30.34
C CYS A 534 22.32 24.55 -31.28
N THR A 535 22.02 23.72 -32.28
CA THR A 535 20.89 23.96 -33.20
C THR A 535 19.70 23.04 -32.95
N ASN A 536 19.85 22.06 -32.05
CA ASN A 536 18.79 21.13 -31.67
C ASN A 536 18.80 20.89 -30.15
N ARG A 537 18.21 21.83 -29.42
CA ARG A 537 18.16 21.83 -27.95
C ARG A 537 17.37 20.63 -27.44
N VAL A 538 17.82 20.04 -26.35
CA VAL A 538 17.02 19.02 -25.63
C VAL A 538 15.92 19.76 -24.87
N PRO A 539 14.63 19.45 -25.08
CA PRO A 539 13.54 20.20 -24.47
C PRO A 539 13.27 19.73 -23.03
N ASN A 540 14.27 19.84 -22.16
CA ASN A 540 14.25 19.28 -20.79
C ASN A 540 13.01 19.69 -19.96
N HIS A 541 12.50 20.91 -20.16
CA HIS A 541 11.30 21.45 -19.53
C HIS A 541 9.99 20.75 -19.96
N GLN A 542 9.97 20.06 -21.10
CA GLN A 542 8.80 19.31 -21.57
C GLN A 542 8.70 17.93 -20.88
N GLY A 543 9.62 17.61 -19.97
CA GLY A 543 9.61 16.34 -19.23
C GLY A 543 8.41 16.09 -18.34
N TYR A 544 7.69 17.15 -17.95
CA TYR A 544 6.66 17.13 -16.90
C TYR A 544 5.24 17.40 -17.41
N MET A 545 4.97 17.23 -18.72
CA MET A 545 3.68 17.65 -19.30
C MET A 545 2.48 16.99 -18.64
N ARG A 546 2.59 15.73 -18.24
CA ARG A 546 1.48 15.01 -17.60
C ARG A 546 1.18 15.56 -16.20
N LEU A 547 2.17 15.96 -15.41
CA LEU A 547 1.98 16.75 -14.17
C LEU A 547 1.29 18.09 -14.44
N LEU A 548 1.76 18.84 -15.44
CA LEU A 548 1.18 20.12 -15.80
C LEU A 548 -0.30 19.95 -16.23
N ASP A 549 -0.62 18.89 -16.97
CA ASP A 549 -1.98 18.53 -17.37
C ASP A 549 -2.86 18.14 -16.16
N THR A 550 -2.32 17.38 -15.18
CA THR A 550 -3.00 17.08 -13.91
C THR A 550 -3.36 18.36 -13.16
N LEU A 551 -2.39 19.25 -12.97
CA LEU A 551 -2.60 20.48 -12.21
C LEU A 551 -3.58 21.41 -12.91
N ALA A 552 -3.43 21.60 -14.24
CA ALA A 552 -4.33 22.41 -15.06
C ALA A 552 -5.78 21.92 -15.01
N SER A 553 -6.00 20.62 -15.21
CA SER A 553 -7.35 20.06 -15.16
C SER A 553 -7.96 20.12 -13.75
N ASN A 554 -7.15 20.14 -12.69
CA ASN A 554 -7.59 20.34 -11.30
C ASN A 554 -7.59 21.83 -10.85
N GLY A 555 -7.53 22.78 -11.79
CA GLY A 555 -7.74 24.19 -11.50
C GLY A 555 -6.51 24.95 -11.00
N ILE A 556 -5.32 24.62 -11.49
CA ILE A 556 -4.04 25.28 -11.17
C ILE A 556 -3.34 25.66 -12.49
N ILE A 557 -2.83 26.88 -12.61
CA ILE A 557 -1.97 27.24 -13.75
C ILE A 557 -0.59 26.63 -13.50
N ALA A 558 -0.09 25.80 -14.41
CA ALA A 558 1.14 25.05 -14.25
C ALA A 558 2.15 25.38 -15.35
N VAL A 559 3.39 25.64 -14.94
CA VAL A 559 4.44 26.21 -15.79
C VAL A 559 5.72 25.40 -15.64
N SER A 560 6.33 24.98 -16.74
CA SER A 560 7.67 24.39 -16.71
C SER A 560 8.68 25.25 -17.46
N ILE A 561 9.71 25.68 -16.72
CA ILE A 561 10.74 26.63 -17.16
C ILE A 561 11.85 25.89 -17.91
N ASP A 562 12.25 26.43 -19.06
CA ASP A 562 13.46 26.04 -19.76
C ASP A 562 14.67 26.78 -19.16
N ALA A 563 15.54 26.04 -18.47
CA ALA A 563 16.77 26.55 -17.86
C ALA A 563 18.00 26.16 -18.69
N TYR A 564 17.85 26.24 -20.01
CA TYR A 564 18.86 25.87 -20.99
C TYR A 564 20.21 26.55 -20.74
N ASP A 565 20.24 27.88 -20.62
CA ASP A 565 21.47 28.69 -20.47
C ASP A 565 22.18 28.47 -19.13
N LEU A 566 21.48 27.90 -18.16
CA LEU A 566 21.99 27.58 -16.82
C LEU A 566 22.35 26.10 -16.67
N SER A 567 22.24 25.31 -17.74
CA SER A 567 22.60 23.89 -17.78
C SER A 567 24.03 23.70 -18.31
N GLY A 568 24.76 22.71 -17.82
CA GLY A 568 26.17 22.48 -18.10
C GLY A 568 26.91 21.96 -16.86
N PRO A 569 28.09 21.33 -17.02
CA PRO A 569 28.78 20.69 -15.90
C PRO A 569 29.17 21.67 -14.78
N VAL A 570 29.67 22.86 -15.12
CA VAL A 570 30.06 23.92 -14.18
C VAL A 570 29.84 25.33 -14.77
N PRO A 571 29.61 26.35 -13.92
CA PRO A 571 29.25 26.23 -12.50
C PRO A 571 27.81 25.71 -12.34
N GLN A 572 27.36 25.47 -11.10
CA GLN A 572 26.03 24.87 -10.85
C GLN A 572 24.85 25.81 -11.10
N TRP A 573 25.08 27.12 -11.02
CA TRP A 573 24.09 28.18 -11.23
C TRP A 573 22.85 28.10 -10.32
N ILE A 574 22.99 27.64 -9.07
CA ILE A 574 21.84 27.48 -8.17
C ILE A 574 21.17 28.83 -7.83
N PRO A 575 21.91 29.89 -7.40
CA PRO A 575 21.29 31.19 -7.16
C PRO A 575 20.63 31.79 -8.41
N GLU A 576 21.29 31.72 -9.55
CA GLU A 576 20.79 32.21 -10.84
C GLU A 576 19.55 31.46 -11.29
N ARG A 577 19.51 30.13 -11.13
CA ARG A 577 18.30 29.35 -11.37
C ARG A 577 17.15 29.76 -10.44
N GLY A 578 17.44 30.05 -9.17
CA GLY A 578 16.47 30.62 -8.25
C GLY A 578 15.94 31.98 -8.72
N GLN A 579 16.82 32.84 -9.24
CA GLN A 579 16.44 34.13 -9.84
C GLN A 579 15.59 33.95 -11.08
N LEU A 580 15.91 32.98 -11.95
CA LEU A 580 15.12 32.67 -13.14
C LEU A 580 13.68 32.30 -12.77
N ILE A 581 13.48 31.45 -11.75
CA ILE A 581 12.14 31.15 -11.22
C ILE A 581 11.40 32.44 -10.82
N LEU A 582 12.04 33.33 -10.06
CA LEU A 582 11.43 34.61 -9.66
C LEU A 582 11.13 35.51 -10.86
N LYS A 583 11.98 35.53 -11.90
CA LYS A 583 11.74 36.28 -13.14
C LYS A 583 10.55 35.75 -13.93
N HIS A 584 10.31 34.44 -13.92
CA HIS A 584 9.09 33.87 -14.45
C HIS A 584 7.86 34.27 -13.61
N LEU A 585 7.96 34.44 -12.29
CA LEU A 585 6.88 35.00 -11.47
C LEU A 585 6.60 36.47 -11.80
N GLU A 586 7.63 37.28 -12.11
CA GLU A 586 7.45 38.65 -12.63
C GLU A 586 6.66 38.66 -13.96
N GLN A 587 7.03 37.78 -14.91
CA GLN A 587 6.29 37.58 -16.16
C GLN A 587 4.82 37.19 -15.90
N TRP A 588 4.55 36.28 -14.97
CA TRP A 588 3.18 35.86 -14.64
C TRP A 588 2.37 36.95 -13.93
N SER A 589 3.01 37.77 -13.10
CA SER A 589 2.41 38.97 -12.54
C SER A 589 2.00 39.94 -13.66
N HIS A 590 2.90 40.18 -14.63
CA HIS A 590 2.61 41.01 -15.80
C HIS A 590 1.45 40.46 -16.66
N LEU A 591 1.42 39.16 -16.91
CA LEU A 591 0.33 38.51 -17.65
C LEU A 591 -1.02 38.63 -16.93
N ASN A 592 -1.01 38.64 -15.59
CA ASN A 592 -2.18 38.84 -14.76
C ASN A 592 -2.63 40.30 -14.69
N ASN A 593 -1.68 41.23 -14.67
CA ASN A 593 -1.92 42.67 -14.66
C ASN A 593 -0.76 43.39 -15.35
N ALA A 594 -1.03 43.89 -16.56
CA ALA A 594 -0.01 44.53 -17.41
C ALA A 594 0.65 45.78 -16.79
N ALA A 595 0.07 46.36 -15.73
CA ALA A 595 0.68 47.44 -14.96
C ALA A 595 1.84 46.97 -14.06
N THR A 596 1.88 45.68 -13.71
CA THR A 596 2.99 45.09 -12.96
C THR A 596 4.11 44.67 -13.92
N TYR A 597 5.36 44.89 -13.53
CA TYR A 597 6.55 44.57 -14.31
C TYR A 597 6.41 44.92 -15.82
N PRO A 598 6.13 46.18 -16.19
CA PRO A 598 5.71 46.57 -17.54
C PRO A 598 6.78 46.38 -18.64
N SER A 599 8.02 46.04 -18.28
CA SER A 599 9.07 45.68 -19.23
C SER A 599 8.91 44.28 -19.83
N TYR A 600 8.05 43.45 -19.24
CA TYR A 600 7.82 42.07 -19.69
C TYR A 600 6.87 42.00 -20.90
N PRO A 601 7.05 41.02 -21.82
CA PRO A 601 6.17 40.89 -22.98
C PRO A 601 4.77 40.36 -22.62
N ASN A 602 3.74 40.87 -23.31
CA ASN A 602 2.40 40.31 -23.26
C ASN A 602 2.22 39.21 -24.32
N PHE A 603 2.77 38.02 -24.06
CA PHE A 603 2.76 36.88 -25.01
C PHE A 603 1.37 36.42 -25.45
N PHE A 604 0.35 36.64 -24.63
CA PHE A 604 -0.96 36.00 -24.78
C PHE A 604 -2.10 36.97 -25.04
N SER A 605 -1.79 38.18 -25.52
CA SER A 605 -2.80 39.19 -25.87
C SER A 605 -3.82 39.44 -24.74
N GLY A 606 -3.36 39.44 -23.49
CA GLY A 606 -4.20 39.66 -22.30
C GLY A 606 -5.08 38.49 -21.85
N ARG A 607 -4.93 37.28 -22.42
CA ARG A 607 -5.72 36.08 -22.06
C ARG A 607 -5.73 35.77 -20.55
N PHE A 608 -4.65 36.07 -19.84
CA PHE A 608 -4.50 35.81 -18.40
C PHE A 608 -4.80 37.03 -17.51
N ASN A 609 -5.26 38.15 -18.08
CA ASN A 609 -5.56 39.35 -17.30
C ASN A 609 -6.63 39.08 -16.24
N GLY A 610 -6.29 39.27 -14.97
CA GLY A 610 -7.15 38.99 -13.82
C GLY A 610 -7.47 37.51 -13.62
N LYS A 611 -6.65 36.58 -14.14
CA LYS A 611 -6.87 35.12 -14.07
C LYS A 611 -5.92 34.38 -13.13
N VAL A 612 -4.87 35.04 -12.63
CA VAL A 612 -3.83 34.40 -11.82
C VAL A 612 -3.95 34.89 -10.38
N ASP A 613 -4.06 33.96 -9.44
CA ASP A 613 -3.98 34.25 -8.02
C ASP A 613 -2.51 34.29 -7.57
N MET A 614 -1.90 35.47 -7.66
CA MET A 614 -0.51 35.70 -7.26
C MET A 614 -0.28 35.60 -5.73
N SER A 615 -1.33 35.39 -4.94
CA SER A 615 -1.21 35.11 -3.50
C SER A 615 -0.97 33.64 -3.19
N LYS A 616 -1.05 32.75 -4.19
CA LYS A 616 -0.88 31.30 -4.01
C LYS A 616 0.09 30.73 -5.05
N ILE A 617 1.36 30.70 -4.70
CA ILE A 617 2.44 30.23 -5.58
C ILE A 617 3.15 29.03 -4.95
N SER A 618 3.29 27.94 -5.71
CA SER A 618 4.15 26.81 -5.35
C SER A 618 5.31 26.72 -6.33
N VAL A 619 6.53 26.53 -5.80
CA VAL A 619 7.73 26.36 -6.63
C VAL A 619 8.32 24.97 -6.44
N SER A 620 8.75 24.38 -7.55
CA SER A 620 9.31 23.03 -7.60
C SER A 620 10.52 22.97 -8.54
N GLY A 621 11.30 21.90 -8.44
CA GLY A 621 12.31 21.60 -9.45
C GLY A 621 12.99 20.26 -9.26
N HIS A 622 13.77 19.86 -10.25
CA HIS A 622 14.48 18.58 -10.27
C HIS A 622 16.00 18.80 -10.27
N SER A 623 16.76 18.03 -9.48
CA SER A 623 18.23 18.07 -9.45
C SER A 623 18.73 19.46 -9.07
N ARG A 624 19.56 20.11 -9.90
CA ARG A 624 19.91 21.53 -9.71
C ARG A 624 18.70 22.47 -9.68
N GLY A 625 17.64 22.15 -10.41
CA GLY A 625 16.37 22.85 -10.32
C GLY A 625 15.66 22.64 -8.98
N GLY A 626 15.88 21.51 -8.33
CA GLY A 626 15.29 21.20 -7.02
C GLY A 626 15.93 21.98 -5.88
N GLU A 627 17.23 22.27 -5.93
CA GLU A 627 17.83 23.25 -5.00
C GLU A 627 17.49 24.69 -5.41
N ALA A 628 17.34 24.96 -6.70
CA ALA A 628 16.94 26.27 -7.19
C ALA A 628 15.54 26.69 -6.70
N SER A 629 14.60 25.75 -6.51
CA SER A 629 13.28 26.08 -5.93
C SER A 629 13.40 26.56 -4.49
N VAL A 630 14.30 25.96 -3.70
CA VAL A 630 14.68 26.43 -2.36
C VAL A 630 15.35 27.80 -2.45
N SER A 631 16.29 27.97 -3.38
CA SER A 631 16.97 29.25 -3.60
C SER A 631 16.01 30.37 -4.00
N ALA A 632 15.01 30.08 -4.84
CA ALA A 632 13.98 31.03 -5.24
C ALA A 632 13.21 31.54 -4.02
N TYR A 633 12.79 30.64 -3.12
CA TYR A 633 12.16 31.04 -1.86
C TYR A 633 13.08 31.91 -1.01
N MET A 634 14.35 31.52 -0.84
CA MET A 634 15.31 32.27 -0.01
C MET A 634 15.65 33.66 -0.57
N GLN A 635 15.63 33.84 -1.89
CA GLN A 635 15.90 35.12 -2.55
C GLN A 635 14.64 35.98 -2.75
N ASN A 636 13.45 35.42 -2.49
CA ASN A 636 12.18 36.08 -2.77
C ASN A 636 11.92 37.26 -1.82
N THR A 637 11.55 38.40 -2.41
CA THR A 637 11.16 39.61 -1.67
C THR A 637 9.79 40.17 -2.08
N ALA A 638 9.13 39.57 -3.07
CA ALA A 638 7.99 40.18 -3.76
C ALA A 638 6.76 39.28 -3.91
N PHE A 639 6.92 37.96 -3.84
CA PHE A 639 5.86 37.00 -4.14
C PHE A 639 5.43 36.21 -2.90
N ASN A 640 4.19 35.74 -2.87
CA ASN A 640 3.74 34.84 -1.80
C ASN A 640 3.93 33.38 -2.22
N ILE A 641 5.13 32.85 -2.00
CA ILE A 641 5.45 31.43 -2.22
C ILE A 641 5.00 30.65 -0.99
N VAL A 642 3.93 29.85 -1.14
CA VAL A 642 3.27 29.15 -0.04
C VAL A 642 3.78 27.73 0.17
N SER A 643 4.56 27.18 -0.79
CA SER A 643 5.14 25.84 -0.69
C SER A 643 6.34 25.65 -1.62
N VAL A 644 7.28 24.81 -1.20
CA VAL A 644 8.50 24.47 -1.96
C VAL A 644 8.62 22.96 -2.06
N SER A 645 8.92 22.44 -3.25
CA SER A 645 9.21 21.01 -3.44
C SER A 645 10.44 20.76 -4.31
N SER A 646 11.00 19.55 -4.20
CA SER A 646 12.17 19.13 -4.97
C SER A 646 12.07 17.65 -5.40
N ILE A 647 12.57 17.35 -6.60
CA ILE A 647 12.87 15.98 -7.05
C ILE A 647 14.39 15.84 -7.05
N ALA A 648 14.92 14.83 -6.36
CA ALA A 648 16.35 14.47 -6.39
C ALA A 648 17.33 15.66 -6.32
N PRO A 649 17.16 16.65 -5.42
CA PRO A 649 17.93 17.88 -5.48
C PRO A 649 19.40 17.67 -5.09
N VAL A 650 20.26 18.52 -5.64
CA VAL A 650 21.60 18.77 -5.08
C VAL A 650 21.50 19.64 -3.81
N ASP A 651 22.61 19.81 -3.09
CA ASP A 651 22.67 20.65 -1.87
C ASP A 651 24.02 21.39 -1.81
N GLY A 652 24.22 22.35 -2.71
CA GLY A 652 25.48 23.10 -2.84
C GLY A 652 25.52 24.40 -2.03
N GLN A 653 24.38 24.96 -1.63
CA GLN A 653 24.25 26.27 -0.99
C GLN A 653 23.91 26.19 0.51
N LEU A 654 23.58 25.01 1.02
CA LEU A 654 23.26 24.77 2.44
C LEU A 654 22.10 25.63 2.96
N TYR A 655 21.13 25.94 2.10
CA TYR A 655 19.95 26.72 2.50
C TYR A 655 19.16 26.01 3.61
N THR A 656 18.51 26.83 4.44
CA THR A 656 17.64 26.42 5.53
C THR A 656 16.29 27.10 5.36
N LEU A 657 15.25 26.34 5.01
CA LEU A 657 13.90 26.87 4.88
C LEU A 657 13.31 27.20 6.27
N PRO A 658 12.73 28.39 6.46
CA PRO A 658 12.13 28.78 7.74
C PRO A 658 10.83 28.01 8.01
N ALA A 659 10.36 28.03 9.26
CA ALA A 659 9.19 27.27 9.70
C ALA A 659 7.87 27.65 8.99
N GLY A 660 7.80 28.85 8.41
CA GLY A 660 6.60 29.36 7.75
C GLY A 660 6.34 28.82 6.33
N VAL A 661 7.22 27.97 5.78
CA VAL A 661 7.03 27.38 4.45
C VAL A 661 7.18 25.86 4.51
N PRO A 662 6.19 25.10 4.00
CA PRO A 662 6.27 23.66 3.93
C PRO A 662 7.24 23.20 2.84
N TYR A 663 7.93 22.09 3.09
CA TYR A 663 8.89 21.50 2.16
C TYR A 663 8.60 20.03 1.85
N PHE A 664 8.70 19.64 0.58
CA PHE A 664 8.63 18.24 0.16
C PHE A 664 9.78 17.82 -0.75
N VAL A 665 10.37 16.65 -0.52
CA VAL A 665 11.45 16.12 -1.37
C VAL A 665 11.29 14.64 -1.73
N ILE A 666 11.49 14.33 -3.00
CA ILE A 666 11.58 12.94 -3.50
C ILE A 666 13.06 12.53 -3.55
N LEU A 667 13.40 11.43 -2.88
CA LEU A 667 14.72 10.80 -2.87
C LEU A 667 14.66 9.51 -3.71
N PRO A 668 15.30 9.44 -4.89
CA PRO A 668 15.37 8.20 -5.66
C PRO A 668 16.47 7.31 -5.08
N ALA A 669 16.13 6.16 -4.48
CA ALA A 669 17.13 5.35 -3.78
C ALA A 669 18.26 4.84 -4.70
N ALA A 670 17.96 4.65 -5.99
CA ALA A 670 18.91 4.18 -7.01
C ALA A 670 19.56 5.32 -7.82
N ASP A 671 19.40 6.58 -7.40
CA ASP A 671 19.95 7.78 -8.05
C ASP A 671 21.44 7.59 -8.41
N GLY A 672 21.75 7.71 -9.69
CA GLY A 672 23.08 7.57 -10.26
C GLY A 672 23.77 8.89 -10.60
N ASP A 673 23.06 10.02 -10.56
CA ASP A 673 23.63 11.35 -10.77
C ASP A 673 23.97 12.00 -9.42
N VAL A 674 22.99 12.17 -8.55
CA VAL A 674 23.13 12.65 -7.16
C VAL A 674 23.20 11.46 -6.21
N THR A 675 24.21 10.61 -6.41
CA THR A 675 24.43 9.36 -5.65
C THR A 675 24.49 9.54 -4.12
N THR A 676 24.68 10.75 -3.61
CA THR A 676 24.71 11.07 -2.17
C THR A 676 23.34 11.32 -1.55
N LEU A 677 22.25 11.33 -2.34
CA LEU A 677 20.89 11.68 -1.91
C LEU A 677 20.84 13.00 -1.13
N SER A 678 21.53 14.02 -1.64
CA SER A 678 21.77 15.29 -0.96
C SER A 678 20.49 16.02 -0.53
N GLY A 679 19.35 15.76 -1.17
CA GLY A 679 18.05 16.28 -0.74
C GLY A 679 17.64 15.94 0.70
N ALA A 680 18.13 14.83 1.26
CA ALA A 680 17.89 14.48 2.66
C ALA A 680 18.45 15.56 3.62
N LYS A 681 19.54 16.24 3.23
CA LYS A 681 20.14 17.30 4.04
C LYS A 681 19.34 18.60 4.00
N ILE A 682 18.71 18.91 2.86
CA ILE A 682 17.77 20.04 2.78
C ILE A 682 16.57 19.76 3.70
N TYR A 683 16.02 18.54 3.65
CA TYR A 683 14.97 18.11 4.56
C TYR A 683 15.40 18.25 6.02
N ASP A 684 16.58 17.74 6.39
CA ASP A 684 17.07 17.81 7.77
C ASP A 684 17.13 19.25 8.30
N ARG A 685 17.59 20.20 7.49
CA ARG A 685 17.71 21.62 7.87
C ARG A 685 16.40 22.40 7.85
N ALA A 686 15.41 22.02 7.04
CA ALA A 686 14.13 22.74 7.00
C ALA A 686 13.44 22.75 8.38
N LEU A 687 12.88 23.89 8.78
CA LEU A 687 12.41 24.11 10.16
C LEU A 687 10.90 23.91 10.36
N GLY A 688 10.11 23.89 9.28
CA GLY A 688 8.65 23.80 9.35
C GLY A 688 8.12 22.42 9.04
N THR A 689 6.83 22.34 8.71
CA THR A 689 6.22 21.10 8.20
C THR A 689 6.99 20.62 6.97
N LYS A 690 7.46 19.39 7.01
CA LYS A 690 8.29 18.84 5.95
C LYS A 690 8.00 17.36 5.75
N SER A 691 8.08 16.94 4.49
CA SER A 691 7.94 15.55 4.08
C SER A 691 9.05 15.14 3.12
N SER A 692 9.43 13.88 3.16
CA SER A 692 10.20 13.25 2.10
C SER A 692 9.68 11.86 1.81
N ILE A 693 9.97 11.37 0.63
CA ILE A 693 9.82 9.95 0.30
C ILE A 693 11.13 9.39 -0.22
N ASP A 694 11.49 8.19 0.23
CA ASP A 694 12.55 7.38 -0.35
C ASP A 694 11.92 6.31 -1.25
N VAL A 695 12.22 6.37 -2.55
CA VAL A 695 11.59 5.53 -3.57
C VAL A 695 12.59 4.46 -4.00
N TYR A 696 12.43 3.25 -3.46
CA TYR A 696 13.35 2.16 -3.75
C TYR A 696 13.30 1.76 -5.21
N GLY A 697 14.47 1.69 -5.85
CA GLY A 697 14.59 1.34 -7.26
C GLY A 697 14.28 2.46 -8.25
N ALA A 698 13.90 3.65 -7.79
CA ALA A 698 13.82 4.83 -8.64
C ALA A 698 15.22 5.41 -8.90
N SER A 699 15.44 5.91 -10.13
CA SER A 699 16.70 6.53 -10.55
C SER A 699 16.55 8.04 -10.66
N HIS A 700 17.62 8.75 -11.03
CA HIS A 700 17.55 10.20 -11.20
C HIS A 700 16.67 10.60 -12.40
N ASN A 701 16.91 9.95 -13.54
CA ASN A 701 16.41 10.46 -14.83
C ASN A 701 14.91 10.24 -15.03
N LEU A 702 14.38 9.11 -14.55
CA LEU A 702 13.14 8.55 -15.08
C LEU A 702 11.87 9.28 -14.63
N PHE A 703 11.96 10.24 -13.69
CA PHE A 703 10.88 11.19 -13.36
C PHE A 703 10.60 12.22 -14.46
N ASN A 704 11.50 12.37 -15.43
CA ASN A 704 11.36 13.30 -16.55
C ASN A 704 11.24 12.52 -17.86
N THR A 705 10.14 12.70 -18.60
CA THR A 705 9.88 11.95 -19.86
C THR A 705 10.92 12.19 -20.95
N VAL A 706 11.55 13.36 -20.98
CA VAL A 706 12.60 13.70 -21.95
C VAL A 706 13.92 13.03 -21.56
N TRP A 707 14.26 12.99 -20.28
CA TRP A 707 15.48 12.34 -19.78
C TRP A 707 15.38 10.81 -19.83
N ALA A 708 14.17 10.27 -19.65
CA ALA A 708 13.90 8.85 -19.81
C ALA A 708 14.28 8.31 -21.19
N ALA A 709 14.30 9.15 -22.23
CA ALA A 709 14.77 8.77 -23.55
C ALA A 709 16.30 8.58 -23.64
N ASP A 710 17.07 9.20 -22.74
CA ASP A 710 18.52 9.01 -22.63
C ASP A 710 18.88 7.76 -21.79
N GLY A 711 17.90 7.18 -21.08
CA GLY A 711 18.03 5.93 -20.34
C GLY A 711 18.21 6.08 -18.82
N ASP A 712 18.27 4.94 -18.15
CA ASP A 712 18.54 4.85 -16.71
C ASP A 712 19.99 5.21 -16.41
N ASP A 713 20.20 6.14 -15.47
CA ASP A 713 21.48 6.56 -14.90
C ASP A 713 22.07 5.54 -13.90
N SER A 714 21.34 4.46 -13.66
CA SER A 714 21.69 3.31 -12.83
C SER A 714 21.45 2.01 -13.62
N PRO A 715 22.05 0.86 -13.24
CA PRO A 715 21.85 -0.39 -13.97
C PRO A 715 20.36 -0.80 -13.99
N SER A 716 19.78 -0.88 -15.19
CA SER A 716 18.37 -1.24 -15.40
C SER A 716 18.05 -2.72 -15.14
N THR A 717 19.08 -3.55 -14.94
CA THR A 717 18.95 -4.99 -14.63
C THR A 717 18.79 -5.26 -13.13
N ARG A 718 18.58 -4.23 -12.31
CA ARG A 718 18.35 -4.38 -10.87
C ARG A 718 16.97 -5.01 -10.59
N ASN A 719 16.89 -5.88 -9.58
CA ASN A 719 15.68 -6.65 -9.25
C ASN A 719 14.50 -5.77 -8.79
N ASP A 720 14.79 -4.55 -8.37
CA ASP A 720 13.89 -3.54 -7.84
C ASP A 720 13.61 -2.41 -8.85
N TYR A 721 13.98 -2.58 -10.12
CA TYR A 721 13.84 -1.55 -11.16
C TYR A 721 12.39 -1.08 -11.32
N ILE A 722 12.17 0.23 -11.16
CA ILE A 722 10.90 0.87 -11.49
C ILE A 722 10.97 1.41 -12.92
N THR A 723 10.01 1.04 -13.78
CA THR A 723 9.94 1.52 -15.17
C THR A 723 9.71 3.03 -15.25
N ALA A 724 10.13 3.67 -16.35
CA ALA A 724 9.96 5.11 -16.53
C ALA A 724 8.51 5.61 -16.39
N PRO A 725 7.49 4.96 -16.98
CA PRO A 725 6.09 5.38 -16.78
C PRO A 725 5.63 5.32 -15.32
N ASN A 726 6.14 4.36 -14.53
CA ASN A 726 5.81 4.23 -13.12
C ASN A 726 6.55 5.28 -12.27
N GLN A 727 7.84 5.56 -12.54
CA GLN A 727 8.55 6.64 -11.84
C GLN A 727 7.93 8.01 -12.12
N GLN A 728 7.55 8.29 -13.37
CA GLN A 728 6.76 9.49 -13.72
C GLN A 728 5.47 9.53 -12.93
N ARG A 729 4.66 8.47 -12.98
CA ARG A 729 3.40 8.41 -12.23
C ARG A 729 3.60 8.71 -10.75
N ILE A 730 4.59 8.10 -10.09
CA ILE A 730 4.90 8.35 -8.67
C ILE A 730 5.25 9.82 -8.44
N GLY A 731 6.22 10.36 -9.18
CA GLY A 731 6.68 11.74 -8.99
C GLY A 731 5.57 12.77 -9.25
N GLU A 732 4.79 12.56 -10.31
CA GLU A 732 3.67 13.44 -10.67
C GLU A 732 2.54 13.38 -9.64
N SER A 733 2.26 12.21 -9.08
CA SER A 733 1.23 12.03 -8.04
C SER A 733 1.60 12.77 -6.76
N TYR A 734 2.81 12.57 -6.25
CA TYR A 734 3.27 13.23 -5.03
C TYR A 734 3.38 14.76 -5.19
N LEU A 735 3.91 15.25 -6.32
CA LEU A 735 3.96 16.69 -6.58
C LEU A 735 2.57 17.31 -6.76
N SER A 736 1.65 16.61 -7.43
CA SER A 736 0.25 17.03 -7.57
C SER A 736 -0.44 17.11 -6.22
N ALA A 737 -0.31 16.06 -5.40
CA ALA A 737 -0.82 16.00 -4.04
C ALA A 737 -0.29 17.18 -3.19
N PHE A 738 1.04 17.34 -3.12
CA PHE A 738 1.67 18.42 -2.36
C PHE A 738 1.22 19.81 -2.82
N ALA A 739 1.18 20.08 -4.13
CA ALA A 739 0.71 21.34 -4.66
C ALA A 739 -0.78 21.60 -4.31
N ARG A 740 -1.64 20.58 -4.37
CA ARG A 740 -3.07 20.71 -4.07
C ARG A 740 -3.36 20.93 -2.59
N ILE A 741 -2.51 20.43 -1.67
CA ILE A 741 -2.60 20.78 -0.24
C ILE A 741 -2.53 22.31 -0.08
N TYR A 742 -1.48 22.94 -0.60
CA TYR A 742 -1.19 24.35 -0.30
C TYR A 742 -1.84 25.35 -1.26
N LEU A 743 -2.14 24.96 -2.51
CA LEU A 743 -2.78 25.84 -3.49
C LEU A 743 -4.32 25.72 -3.47
N LYS A 744 -4.85 24.55 -3.12
CA LYS A 744 -6.29 24.24 -3.18
C LYS A 744 -6.92 23.89 -1.82
N ASN A 745 -6.12 23.76 -0.77
CA ASN A 745 -6.56 23.35 0.57
C ASN A 745 -7.21 21.96 0.58
N GLU A 746 -6.70 21.05 -0.25
CA GLU A 746 -7.17 19.66 -0.32
C GLU A 746 -6.43 18.81 0.71
N THR A 747 -6.89 18.88 1.95
CA THR A 747 -6.18 18.37 3.14
C THR A 747 -6.03 16.86 3.19
N VAL A 748 -6.84 16.09 2.44
CA VAL A 748 -6.72 14.62 2.39
C VAL A 748 -5.31 14.17 1.95
N TYR A 749 -4.65 14.96 1.10
CA TYR A 749 -3.30 14.64 0.66
C TYR A 749 -2.23 14.89 1.72
N ALA A 750 -2.54 15.57 2.84
CA ALA A 750 -1.60 15.70 3.95
C ALA A 750 -1.27 14.34 4.57
N ASP A 751 -2.27 13.45 4.68
CA ASP A 751 -2.06 12.09 5.20
C ASP A 751 -1.23 11.23 4.23
N MET A 752 -1.32 11.48 2.92
CA MET A 752 -0.37 10.91 1.94
C MET A 752 1.07 11.40 2.19
N MET A 753 1.24 12.69 2.51
CA MET A 753 2.57 13.24 2.84
C MET A 753 3.12 12.74 4.20
N ARG A 754 2.25 12.22 5.07
CA ARG A 754 2.60 11.55 6.34
C ARG A 754 2.93 10.07 6.18
N GLY A 755 2.71 9.50 4.98
CA GLY A 755 2.87 8.08 4.71
C GLY A 755 1.67 7.22 5.12
N GLN A 756 0.52 7.83 5.45
CA GLN A 756 -0.68 7.12 5.91
C GLN A 756 -1.61 6.73 4.76
N LEU A 757 -1.68 7.52 3.68
CA LEU A 757 -2.54 7.21 2.53
C LEU A 757 -1.73 6.81 1.30
N THR A 758 -2.15 5.72 0.67
CA THR A 758 -1.61 5.25 -0.61
C THR A 758 -2.73 5.10 -1.64
N PHE A 759 -2.60 5.83 -2.75
CA PHE A 759 -3.54 5.79 -3.88
C PHE A 759 -3.08 4.80 -4.96
N PRO A 760 -3.97 4.35 -5.87
CA PRO A 760 -3.62 3.43 -6.96
C PRO A 760 -2.43 3.87 -7.81
N SER A 761 -2.22 5.17 -8.00
CA SER A 761 -1.08 5.71 -8.74
C SER A 761 0.29 5.44 -8.10
N THR A 762 0.32 5.16 -6.79
CA THR A 762 1.52 4.93 -5.97
C THR A 762 1.52 3.59 -5.23
N ALA A 763 0.43 2.82 -5.36
CA ALA A 763 0.24 1.48 -4.78
C ALA A 763 1.25 0.45 -5.32
N GLY A 764 1.62 -0.52 -4.48
CA GLY A 764 2.52 -1.62 -4.83
C GLY A 764 3.99 -1.25 -5.04
N PHE A 765 4.40 -0.02 -4.69
CA PHE A 765 5.81 0.41 -4.72
C PHE A 765 6.38 0.54 -3.31
N LYS A 766 7.69 0.28 -3.17
CA LYS A 766 8.42 0.47 -1.92
C LYS A 766 8.78 1.94 -1.75
N ILE A 767 7.83 2.71 -1.21
CA ILE A 767 7.95 4.14 -0.95
C ILE A 767 7.89 4.34 0.56
N TYR A 768 8.95 4.90 1.13
CA TYR A 768 9.03 5.10 2.57
C TYR A 768 9.02 6.58 2.90
N ALA A 769 8.05 7.01 3.72
CA ALA A 769 7.86 8.40 4.06
C ALA A 769 8.70 8.82 5.27
N THR A 770 9.15 10.07 5.25
CA THR A 770 9.64 10.78 6.42
C THR A 770 8.81 12.03 6.57
N HIS A 771 8.35 12.34 7.78
CA HIS A 771 7.51 13.49 8.01
C HIS A 771 7.82 14.17 9.34
N HIS A 772 7.68 15.49 9.37
CA HIS A 772 7.80 16.29 10.58
C HIS A 772 6.74 17.39 10.57
N GLU A 773 6.07 17.54 11.71
CA GLU A 773 5.02 18.55 11.92
C GLU A 773 5.59 19.79 12.60
N ASN A 774 5.09 20.95 12.21
CA ASN A 774 5.47 22.21 12.85
C ASN A 774 4.94 22.33 14.29
N SER A 775 3.83 21.66 14.64
CA SER A 775 3.26 21.65 15.99
C SER A 775 3.74 20.41 16.76
N HIS A 776 4.90 20.52 17.41
CA HIS A 776 5.53 19.41 18.12
C HIS A 776 6.22 19.83 19.42
N THR A 777 6.48 18.84 20.29
CA THR A 777 7.43 18.95 21.40
C THR A 777 8.48 17.86 21.25
N ARG A 778 9.70 18.28 20.94
CA ARG A 778 10.84 17.38 20.80
C ARG A 778 11.39 16.96 22.16
N LEU A 779 11.49 15.66 22.37
CA LEU A 779 12.07 15.04 23.57
C LEU A 779 13.56 14.76 23.37
N ASN A 780 13.94 14.23 22.21
CA ASN A 780 15.32 13.87 21.88
C ASN A 780 15.63 14.11 20.40
N SER A 781 16.84 14.57 20.09
CA SER A 781 17.34 14.80 18.73
C SER A 781 18.56 13.92 18.43
N GLY A 782 18.37 12.61 18.57
CA GLY A 782 19.39 11.61 18.30
C GLY A 782 20.55 11.57 19.31
N SER A 783 20.36 12.05 20.53
CA SER A 783 21.40 11.96 21.57
C SER A 783 21.23 10.69 22.40
N ALA A 784 22.23 9.81 22.38
CA ALA A 784 22.27 8.61 23.23
C ALA A 784 22.29 8.93 24.73
N THR A 785 22.84 10.09 25.14
CA THR A 785 22.88 10.50 26.56
C THR A 785 21.51 10.84 27.12
N GLY A 786 20.51 11.09 26.26
CA GLY A 786 19.12 11.28 26.69
C GLY A 786 18.44 9.99 27.13
N PHE A 787 19.04 8.83 26.85
CA PHE A 787 18.48 7.52 27.17
C PHE A 787 19.31 6.80 28.22
N THR A 788 18.63 6.11 29.14
CA THR A 788 19.24 5.18 30.08
C THR A 788 19.15 3.76 29.52
N PRO A 789 20.28 3.11 29.18
CA PRO A 789 20.29 1.73 28.71
C PRO A 789 20.09 0.73 29.87
N ALA A 790 19.41 -0.38 29.60
CA ALA A 790 19.38 -1.55 30.49
C ALA A 790 19.29 -2.85 29.69
N GLY A 791 19.92 -3.92 30.18
CA GLY A 791 20.03 -5.19 29.46
C GLY A 791 21.19 -5.22 28.44
N PRO A 792 21.20 -6.16 27.49
CA PRO A 792 22.27 -6.35 26.52
C PRO A 792 22.18 -5.35 25.35
N ILE A 793 22.39 -4.06 25.65
CA ILE A 793 22.31 -2.96 24.68
C ILE A 793 23.47 -1.98 24.82
N THR A 794 23.96 -1.48 23.69
CA THR A 794 24.88 -0.35 23.59
C THR A 794 24.18 0.82 22.91
N LEU A 795 24.26 2.01 23.50
CA LEU A 795 23.77 3.26 22.91
C LEU A 795 24.96 4.18 22.58
N ALA A 796 24.94 4.78 21.40
CA ALA A 796 25.97 5.75 20.95
C ALA A 796 25.35 6.87 20.12
N THR A 797 25.93 8.07 20.16
CA THR A 797 25.54 9.16 19.26
C THR A 797 26.39 9.11 18.00
N THR A 798 25.77 8.98 16.83
CA THR A 798 26.42 9.05 15.52
C THR A 798 26.05 10.37 14.86
N SER A 799 27.04 11.13 14.36
CA SER A 799 26.80 12.41 13.68
C SER A 799 26.90 12.25 12.17
N ASN A 800 26.00 12.90 11.43
CA ASN A 800 25.94 12.93 9.97
C ASN A 800 25.94 11.53 9.32
N PRO A 801 25.07 10.58 9.73
CA PRO A 801 24.97 9.29 9.06
C PRO A 801 24.42 9.50 7.64
N ALA A 802 25.10 8.98 6.61
CA ALA A 802 24.66 9.18 5.23
C ALA A 802 23.22 8.64 4.98
N PRO A 803 22.34 9.42 4.32
CA PRO A 803 22.60 10.71 3.65
C PRO A 803 22.36 11.96 4.53
N HIS A 804 21.98 11.76 5.80
CA HIS A 804 21.57 12.80 6.73
C HIS A 804 22.73 13.67 7.26
N SER A 805 22.37 14.85 7.73
CA SER A 805 23.23 15.82 8.40
C SER A 805 22.83 16.08 9.86
N THR A 806 22.00 15.21 10.44
CA THR A 806 21.60 15.24 11.85
C THR A 806 22.49 14.34 12.72
N SER A 807 22.28 14.40 14.03
CA SER A 807 22.77 13.38 14.95
C SER A 807 21.70 12.31 15.14
N VAL A 808 22.10 11.06 15.31
CA VAL A 808 21.21 9.93 15.59
C VAL A 808 21.70 9.14 16.78
N MET A 809 20.77 8.60 17.57
CA MET A 809 21.09 7.59 18.57
C MET A 809 21.19 6.25 17.85
N ARG A 810 22.37 5.64 17.84
CA ARG A 810 22.57 4.25 17.46
C ARG A 810 22.28 3.35 18.65
N ALA A 811 21.34 2.42 18.49
CA ALA A 811 21.02 1.38 19.46
C ALA A 811 21.38 0.02 18.88
N THR A 812 22.31 -0.68 19.53
CA THR A 812 22.74 -2.03 19.15
C THR A 812 22.46 -3.00 20.30
N TRP A 813 21.66 -4.05 20.06
CA TRP A 813 21.29 -5.02 21.08
C TRP A 813 21.60 -6.47 20.65
N THR A 814 21.89 -7.31 21.65
CA THR A 814 22.27 -8.72 21.46
C THR A 814 21.40 -9.70 22.26
N GLY A 815 20.34 -9.22 22.90
CA GLY A 815 19.35 -10.08 23.57
C GLY A 815 18.00 -9.37 23.78
N ASN A 816 16.97 -10.16 24.08
CA ASN A 816 15.56 -9.74 24.12
C ASN A 816 15.10 -8.99 25.39
N THR A 817 16.02 -8.69 26.30
CA THR A 817 15.75 -7.91 27.52
C THR A 817 16.26 -6.47 27.43
N ALA A 818 16.81 -6.09 26.28
CA ALA A 818 17.39 -4.77 26.03
C ALA A 818 16.33 -3.66 26.04
N THR A 819 16.65 -2.54 26.68
CA THR A 819 15.80 -1.34 26.73
C THR A 819 16.61 -0.05 26.68
N ALA A 820 16.04 0.98 26.06
CA ALA A 820 16.50 2.36 26.11
C ALA A 820 15.37 3.22 26.68
N THR A 821 15.57 3.82 27.86
CA THR A 821 14.53 4.57 28.58
C THR A 821 14.81 6.06 28.55
N PHE A 822 13.87 6.87 28.06
CA PHE A 822 13.89 8.32 28.13
C PHE A 822 12.95 8.79 29.26
N THR A 823 13.46 9.64 30.16
CA THR A 823 12.65 10.27 31.21
C THR A 823 12.10 11.59 30.70
N VAL A 824 10.78 11.72 30.58
CA VAL A 824 10.13 12.92 30.05
C VAL A 824 10.23 14.05 31.09
N PRO A 825 10.81 15.21 30.71
CA PRO A 825 10.86 16.39 31.57
C PRO A 825 9.46 16.80 32.01
N VAL A 826 9.31 17.25 33.27
CA VAL A 826 8.00 17.60 33.87
C VAL A 826 7.19 18.56 32.99
N ALA A 827 7.84 19.55 32.37
CA ALA A 827 7.21 20.54 31.50
C ALA A 827 6.65 19.97 30.18
N GLN A 828 7.01 18.74 29.81
CA GLN A 828 6.62 18.07 28.56
C GLN A 828 5.74 16.84 28.80
N ARG A 829 5.32 16.55 30.04
CA ARG A 829 4.56 15.34 30.39
C ARG A 829 3.07 15.42 30.06
N ASP A 830 2.52 16.62 29.96
CA ASP A 830 1.16 16.82 29.47
C ASP A 830 1.18 16.78 27.94
N THR A 831 0.68 15.68 27.39
CA THR A 831 0.64 15.41 25.96
C THR A 831 -0.76 15.48 25.38
N THR A 832 -1.75 15.98 26.15
CA THR A 832 -3.15 16.09 25.72
C THR A 832 -3.36 16.97 24.48
N GLY A 833 -2.40 17.85 24.17
CA GLY A 833 -2.41 18.70 22.99
C GLY A 833 -1.84 18.07 21.72
N TYR A 834 -1.38 16.81 21.76
CA TYR A 834 -0.75 16.11 20.63
C TYR A 834 -1.57 14.89 20.18
N GLU A 835 -1.30 14.43 18.97
CA GLU A 835 -1.98 13.28 18.36
C GLU A 835 -1.11 12.03 18.37
N VAL A 836 0.20 12.17 18.13
CA VAL A 836 1.12 11.03 17.98
C VAL A 836 2.36 11.18 18.86
N LEU A 837 2.94 10.03 19.25
CA LEU A 837 4.37 9.90 19.50
C LEU A 837 5.04 9.56 18.18
N SER A 838 5.92 10.43 17.70
CA SER A 838 6.64 10.28 16.43
C SER A 838 8.13 10.13 16.69
N PHE A 839 8.82 9.34 15.86
CA PHE A 839 10.28 9.30 15.82
C PHE A 839 10.77 8.86 14.44
N ARG A 840 11.95 9.35 14.06
CA ARG A 840 12.67 8.92 12.87
C ARG A 840 13.51 7.69 13.20
N VAL A 841 13.50 6.67 12.33
CA VAL A 841 14.21 5.41 12.57
C VAL A 841 14.73 4.81 11.26
N ALA A 842 15.85 4.10 11.33
CA ALA A 842 16.34 3.27 10.23
C ALA A 842 17.11 2.07 10.76
N GLN A 843 17.03 0.95 10.04
CA GLN A 843 17.98 -0.16 10.21
C GLN A 843 19.37 0.28 9.72
N THR A 844 20.44 -0.12 10.41
CA THR A 844 21.78 -0.04 9.81
C THR A 844 22.00 -1.23 8.86
N THR A 845 23.14 -1.26 8.17
CA THR A 845 23.56 -2.39 7.34
C THR A 845 24.19 -3.54 8.15
N SER A 846 24.00 -3.57 9.47
CA SER A 846 24.50 -4.62 10.34
C SER A 846 23.83 -5.97 10.04
N ALA A 847 24.60 -7.05 10.12
CA ALA A 847 24.08 -8.42 10.03
C ALA A 847 23.24 -8.84 11.25
N SER A 848 23.22 -8.03 12.32
CA SER A 848 22.33 -8.23 13.47
C SER A 848 20.88 -7.88 13.15
N ASN A 849 20.63 -7.12 12.08
CA ASN A 849 19.27 -6.84 11.63
C ASN A 849 18.70 -8.02 10.82
N PRO A 850 17.36 -8.15 10.74
CA PRO A 850 16.72 -9.17 9.91
C PRO A 850 17.28 -9.21 8.48
N ALA A 851 17.52 -10.43 7.97
CA ALA A 851 18.06 -10.62 6.62
C ALA A 851 17.13 -10.05 5.54
N SER A 852 15.82 -10.14 5.77
CA SER A 852 14.71 -9.62 4.98
C SER A 852 13.63 -9.01 5.90
N GLY A 853 12.77 -8.17 5.32
CA GLY A 853 11.60 -7.61 6.02
C GLY A 853 11.89 -6.35 6.84
N THR A 854 10.98 -6.06 7.77
CA THR A 854 11.03 -4.91 8.67
C THR A 854 11.75 -5.24 9.97
N GLN A 855 12.42 -4.24 10.55
CA GLN A 855 12.84 -4.29 11.95
C GLN A 855 11.63 -3.95 12.85
N ASP A 856 11.66 -4.43 14.10
CA ASP A 856 10.61 -4.14 15.08
C ASP A 856 11.19 -4.01 16.50
N PHE A 857 10.48 -3.27 17.33
CA PHE A 857 10.70 -3.17 18.77
C PHE A 857 9.44 -2.63 19.43
N ARG A 858 9.33 -2.80 20.75
CA ARG A 858 8.22 -2.26 21.52
C ARG A 858 8.48 -0.82 21.92
N VAL A 859 7.46 0.02 21.79
CA VAL A 859 7.43 1.37 22.32
C VAL A 859 6.50 1.37 23.52
N GLU A 860 7.00 1.82 24.68
CA GLU A 860 6.24 1.90 25.92
C GLU A 860 6.09 3.34 26.40
N LEU A 861 4.88 3.70 26.80
CA LEU A 861 4.60 4.91 27.57
C LEU A 861 4.26 4.55 29.01
N ALA A 862 4.71 5.36 29.97
CA ALA A 862 4.38 5.19 31.38
C ALA A 862 3.84 6.46 32.05
N THR A 863 2.96 6.22 33.03
CA THR A 863 2.51 7.20 34.03
C THR A 863 2.67 6.56 35.41
N GLY A 864 3.74 6.92 36.12
CA GLY A 864 4.12 6.30 37.38
C GLY A 864 4.46 4.82 37.21
N ALA A 865 3.73 3.95 37.93
CA ALA A 865 3.91 2.50 37.84
C ALA A 865 3.15 1.87 36.65
N THR A 866 2.26 2.61 36.00
CA THR A 866 1.43 2.10 34.91
C THR A 866 2.17 2.23 33.60
N VAL A 867 2.31 1.13 32.85
CA VAL A 867 3.03 1.08 31.57
C VAL A 867 2.14 0.45 30.52
N LYS A 868 2.11 1.03 29.32
CA LYS A 868 1.49 0.43 28.14
C LYS A 868 2.52 0.34 27.01
N ALA A 869 2.51 -0.79 26.29
CA ALA A 869 3.41 -1.04 25.18
C ALA A 869 2.64 -1.32 23.89
N THR A 870 3.21 -0.89 22.76
CA THR A 870 2.81 -1.28 21.41
C THR A 870 4.05 -1.63 20.58
N SER A 871 3.89 -2.19 19.39
CA SER A 871 4.99 -2.53 18.47
C SER A 871 5.13 -1.43 17.41
N ALA A 872 6.36 -1.03 17.10
CA ALA A 872 6.63 0.01 16.10
C ALA A 872 6.17 -0.43 14.70
N SER A 873 6.38 -1.71 14.36
CA SER A 873 5.97 -2.30 13.07
C SER A 873 4.47 -2.37 12.83
N LEU A 874 3.63 -2.02 13.82
CA LEU A 874 2.19 -1.88 13.62
C LEU A 874 1.80 -0.56 12.92
N PHE A 875 2.70 0.43 12.92
CA PHE A 875 2.39 1.78 12.44
C PHE A 875 3.20 2.18 11.22
N ASP A 876 4.42 1.64 11.07
CA ASP A 876 5.21 1.85 9.86
C ASP A 876 6.26 0.73 9.70
N VAL A 877 6.70 0.54 8.46
CA VAL A 877 7.82 -0.33 8.11
C VAL A 877 9.12 0.39 8.43
N ILE A 878 10.04 -0.32 9.08
CA ILE A 878 11.43 0.09 9.25
C ILE A 878 12.24 -0.75 8.26
N PRO A 879 12.42 -0.29 7.01
CA PRO A 879 12.97 -1.14 5.95
C PRO A 879 14.48 -1.35 6.13
N LYS A 880 14.99 -2.39 5.48
CA LYS A 880 16.43 -2.56 5.31
C LYS A 880 16.96 -1.43 4.41
N PRO A 881 18.15 -0.87 4.68
CA PRO A 881 18.77 0.14 3.83
C PRO A 881 18.81 -0.28 2.38
N TYR A 882 18.49 0.66 1.49
CA TYR A 882 18.63 0.43 0.07
C TYR A 882 20.10 0.24 -0.30
N VAL A 883 20.39 -0.82 -1.06
CA VAL A 883 21.74 -1.10 -1.56
C VAL A 883 21.77 -0.77 -3.05
N ARG A 884 22.29 0.41 -3.40
CA ARG A 884 22.42 0.83 -4.79
C ARG A 884 23.37 -0.12 -5.55
N PRO A 885 23.01 -0.58 -6.76
CA PRO A 885 23.91 -1.35 -7.61
C PRO A 885 25.27 -0.63 -7.82
N GLY A 886 26.37 -1.38 -7.72
CA GLY A 886 27.73 -0.84 -7.77
C GLY A 886 28.34 -0.46 -6.41
N ASN A 887 27.56 -0.52 -5.32
CA ASN A 887 28.02 -0.56 -3.92
C ASN A 887 28.93 0.61 -3.46
N ILE A 888 28.71 1.82 -3.97
CA ILE A 888 29.62 2.97 -3.71
C ILE A 888 29.23 3.73 -2.42
N VAL A 889 27.93 3.81 -2.08
CA VAL A 889 27.44 4.46 -0.85
C VAL A 889 26.22 3.69 -0.33
N LEU A 890 26.22 3.36 0.97
CA LEU A 890 25.08 2.75 1.65
C LEU A 890 24.32 3.85 2.39
N HIS A 891 23.07 4.07 2.00
CA HIS A 891 22.21 5.10 2.57
C HIS A 891 21.32 4.52 3.65
N THR A 892 21.45 5.03 4.87
CA THR A 892 20.56 4.67 5.98
C THR A 892 19.51 5.76 6.12
N VAL A 893 18.59 5.82 5.13
CA VAL A 893 17.53 6.83 5.11
C VAL A 893 16.55 6.57 6.25
N LEU A 894 16.32 7.59 7.08
CA LEU A 894 15.41 7.55 8.21
C LEU A 894 13.96 7.67 7.75
N THR A 895 13.11 6.70 8.11
CA THR A 895 11.65 6.75 7.95
C THR A 895 11.00 7.24 9.25
N THR A 896 9.74 7.67 9.22
CA THR A 896 9.06 8.21 10.41
C THR A 896 7.96 7.28 10.91
N VAL A 897 8.19 6.63 12.05
CA VAL A 897 7.12 5.90 12.74
C VAL A 897 6.27 6.90 13.52
N ARG A 898 4.96 6.91 13.25
CA ARG A 898 3.97 7.77 13.93
C ARG A 898 2.98 6.89 14.68
N ILE A 899 3.10 6.86 16.01
CA ILE A 899 2.24 6.05 16.87
C ILE A 899 1.17 6.96 17.48
N PRO A 900 -0.11 6.80 17.14
CA PRO A 900 -1.17 7.59 17.75
C PRO A 900 -1.24 7.38 19.27
N LEU A 901 -1.33 8.48 20.01
CA LEU A 901 -1.29 8.48 21.47
C LEU A 901 -2.47 7.75 22.11
N HIS A 902 -3.62 7.72 21.43
CA HIS A 902 -4.79 6.98 21.90
C HIS A 902 -4.48 5.49 22.08
N THR A 903 -3.57 4.92 21.29
CA THR A 903 -3.11 3.52 21.37
C THR A 903 -2.69 3.15 22.80
N PHE A 904 -2.16 4.10 23.56
CA PHE A 904 -1.66 3.86 24.91
C PHE A 904 -2.72 3.98 26.01
N ILE A 905 -3.86 4.61 25.73
CA ILE A 905 -4.89 4.92 26.74
C ILE A 905 -6.22 4.16 26.55
N MET A 906 -6.41 3.46 25.44
CA MET A 906 -7.62 2.65 25.22
C MET A 906 -7.79 1.54 26.29
N ASN A 907 -9.01 1.08 26.47
CA ASN A 907 -9.43 -0.03 27.36
C ASN A 907 -9.16 0.18 28.86
N GLY A 908 -9.14 1.42 29.34
CA GLY A 908 -9.03 1.71 30.78
C GLY A 908 -7.70 1.28 31.41
N ASN A 909 -6.64 1.19 30.61
CA ASN A 909 -5.33 0.65 31.00
C ASN A 909 -4.53 1.51 32.01
N GLY A 910 -5.07 2.67 32.42
CA GLY A 910 -4.53 3.51 33.50
C GLY A 910 -3.37 4.44 33.13
N VAL A 911 -2.85 4.40 31.90
CA VAL A 911 -1.95 5.44 31.35
C VAL A 911 -2.80 6.67 31.00
N THR A 912 -2.33 7.87 31.34
CA THR A 912 -3.05 9.12 31.05
C THR A 912 -2.15 10.10 30.30
N LEU A 913 -2.68 10.74 29.27
CA LEU A 913 -1.92 11.73 28.48
C LEU A 913 -1.53 12.99 29.26
N THR A 914 -2.15 13.24 30.41
CA THR A 914 -1.83 14.42 31.25
C THR A 914 -0.49 14.32 31.97
N ASN A 915 0.12 13.13 32.06
CA ASN A 915 1.37 12.92 32.79
C ASN A 915 2.13 11.69 32.27
N ILE A 916 2.61 11.75 31.03
CA ILE A 916 3.53 10.74 30.48
C ILE A 916 4.93 11.04 30.99
N ASP A 917 5.45 10.25 31.93
CA ASP A 917 6.76 10.49 32.53
C ASP A 917 7.90 9.71 31.87
N THR A 918 7.57 8.69 31.08
CA THR A 918 8.55 7.79 30.48
C THR A 918 8.17 7.42 29.06
N VAL A 919 9.16 7.48 28.16
CA VAL A 919 9.13 6.83 26.83
C VAL A 919 10.22 5.76 26.84
N ARG A 920 9.88 4.50 26.57
CA ARG A 920 10.84 3.39 26.55
C ARG A 920 10.81 2.64 25.23
N LEU A 921 11.98 2.42 24.65
CA LEU A 921 12.18 1.51 23.53
C LEU A 921 12.64 0.16 24.11
N ARG A 922 11.88 -0.91 23.90
CA ARG A 922 12.20 -2.27 24.36
C ARG A 922 12.46 -3.18 23.16
N PHE A 923 13.65 -3.73 23.11
CA PHE A 923 14.14 -4.56 22.02
C PHE A 923 13.99 -6.03 22.40
N ASN A 924 12.84 -6.61 22.08
CA ASN A 924 12.47 -7.97 22.49
C ASN A 924 12.24 -8.95 21.31
N SER A 925 11.84 -8.47 20.14
CA SER A 925 11.72 -9.27 18.93
C SER A 925 11.91 -8.40 17.69
N PRO A 926 12.97 -8.63 16.89
CA PRO A 926 14.01 -9.65 17.05
C PRO A 926 14.91 -9.46 18.27
N SER A 927 15.54 -10.57 18.70
CA SER A 927 16.43 -10.63 19.87
C SER A 927 17.76 -9.88 19.67
N THR A 928 18.10 -9.55 18.43
CA THR A 928 19.29 -8.77 18.06
C THR A 928 18.92 -7.70 17.03
N GLY A 929 19.72 -6.65 16.94
CA GLY A 929 19.53 -5.59 15.95
C GLY A 929 20.42 -4.39 16.16
N ASP A 930 20.42 -3.51 15.17
CA ASP A 930 21.20 -2.27 15.14
C ASP A 930 20.44 -1.20 14.34
N ILE A 931 19.96 -0.17 15.03
CA ILE A 931 19.14 0.89 14.43
C ILE A 931 19.68 2.28 14.75
N TYR A 932 19.32 3.24 13.91
CA TYR A 932 19.40 4.67 14.20
C TYR A 932 18.02 5.18 14.59
N VAL A 933 17.96 6.05 15.59
CA VAL A 933 16.76 6.75 16.05
C VAL A 933 17.05 8.24 16.20
N ASP A 934 16.15 9.08 15.72
CA ASP A 934 16.23 10.54 15.78
C ASP A 934 14.82 11.15 16.01
N ASP A 935 14.76 12.43 16.36
CA ASP A 935 13.53 13.23 16.52
C ASP A 935 12.40 12.52 17.27
N VAL A 936 12.69 12.01 18.47
CA VAL A 936 11.63 11.48 19.34
C VAL A 936 10.81 12.65 19.86
N GLU A 937 9.55 12.73 19.49
CA GLU A 937 8.69 13.88 19.76
C GLU A 937 7.21 13.53 19.88
N PHE A 938 6.46 14.37 20.61
CA PHE A 938 5.00 14.38 20.50
C PHE A 938 4.60 15.42 19.45
N SER A 939 3.69 15.09 18.54
CA SER A 939 3.30 15.96 17.43
C SER A 939 1.82 15.87 17.04
N ARG A 940 1.35 16.88 16.30
CA ARG A 940 0.04 16.92 15.63
C ARG A 940 0.12 17.79 14.37
#